data_AF-A0A1U9N6V0-F1
#
_entry.id   AF-A0A1U9N6V0-F1
#
_cell.length_a   1.000
_cell.length_b   1.000
_cell.length_c   1.000
_cell.angle_alpha   90.00
_cell.angle_beta   90.00
_cell.angle_gamma   90.00
#
_symmetry.space_group_name_H-M   'P 1'
#
loop_
_entity.id
_entity.type
_entity.pdbx_description
1 polymer ?
#
loop_
_entity_poly.entity_id
_entity_poly.type
_entity_poly.pdbx_seq_one_letter_code
_entity_poly.pdbx_strand_id
1 'polypeptide(L)'
;MKKSFKNNEQEFARALSVKRTPLYQLIGTGLLTLAALNAQAEVGNPRVNQLGYLPTGAKTATYKTNQTSAQTWQLRQNGTVIASGQTQPRGTDAASGDNLHNIDLSAVNATGTGFTLSVGGDTSYNFAISNTALKGALYDSLKYFYHNRSGIAIETQYTGGGNGSFASQSKWSRPAGHLNIGANKGDINVPCWSGTCNYSLNVSKGWYDAGDHGKYVVNGGISVWTLLNLYERDTHLSSNGSLVGDGKLNIPESANGIADVLDEARWQMEFLLAMQVPVGQAKAGMVHHKMHDVGWTGFPLAPHEDPQQRALVPPSTAATLNLAATAAQCARIWQDIDSGFAATCLSAATRAWDAAQANPNDIYSGNYDNGGGGYGDANVSDEFYWAAAELYITTGNSKYLSTINNFVITRNDLGWADTELAGLISLAMVPTSHTSSLRASARQKIITIADANLVTQNASGYPAPLSTLEYYWGSNGAVANKLILMGLAYDFTGNDNYAKGVGKGLNYFFGQNTLSTSFVTGSGTKAVTQPHHRFWSNAISANYPAPPPGALSGGPNAGLEDSTSVSLLGGCQSRPATCWADNINAYAVNEITINWNAPLAWNLAFYNDYAQGNNGSNSSSSIAVSSSSQATSSSSVSSSSSSVAVTSSSSSISSSRSSSVASSLGAQQCNWYGTLYPLCVTTTSGWGYENNRSCISASTCSGQPAPFGIVGGGGSSTATSSVASSRPLSSSSSSVRSSTPASSSIPASSSSSVASVGTGGKCQYLVSNEWNNGFTATVRITNTGSSAINGWTVNWSYSDGTRITNSWNASLSGNNPYTASNLNWNGTIPAGQSVEIGFQGNKGSNAAAQIPVVSGAVCN
;
A
#
# COMPACT_ATOMS: atom_id res chain seq x y z
N MET A 1 11.69 -21.58 -62.73
CA MET A 1 10.94 -22.52 -63.58
C MET A 1 9.91 -23.26 -62.73
N LYS A 2 8.62 -23.08 -63.06
CA LYS A 2 7.45 -23.99 -62.99
C LYS A 2 7.30 -25.09 -61.89
N LYS A 3 6.04 -25.16 -61.41
CA LYS A 3 5.23 -26.25 -60.78
C LYS A 3 5.30 -26.33 -59.24
N SER A 4 4.24 -26.16 -58.43
CA SER A 4 2.79 -26.43 -58.46
C SER A 4 2.37 -27.81 -57.90
N PHE A 5 1.38 -27.74 -56.99
CA PHE A 5 0.34 -28.71 -56.58
C PHE A 5 0.52 -29.64 -55.34
N LYS A 6 -0.29 -29.31 -54.31
CA LYS A 6 -1.33 -30.11 -53.60
C LYS A 6 -0.96 -31.21 -52.58
N ASN A 7 -1.60 -31.04 -51.40
CA ASN A 7 -2.32 -32.02 -50.56
C ASN A 7 -1.53 -33.12 -49.82
N ASN A 8 -1.57 -33.09 -48.48
CA ASN A 8 -2.48 -33.94 -47.68
C ASN A 8 -2.22 -33.79 -46.17
N GLU A 9 -3.17 -33.17 -45.48
CA GLU A 9 -3.48 -33.45 -44.07
C GLU A 9 -4.01 -34.90 -43.99
N GLN A 10 -3.22 -35.90 -43.58
CA GLN A 10 -3.77 -37.21 -43.15
C GLN A 10 -2.77 -38.24 -42.56
N GLU A 11 -1.80 -37.87 -41.72
CA GLU A 11 -1.00 -38.89 -41.00
C GLU A 11 -0.61 -38.48 -39.56
N PHE A 12 -1.60 -38.31 -38.67
CA PHE A 12 -1.35 -38.47 -37.23
C PHE A 12 -2.60 -38.95 -36.47
N ALA A 13 -3.37 -39.85 -37.09
CA ALA A 13 -4.52 -40.51 -36.47
C ALA A 13 -4.52 -42.01 -36.81
N ARG A 14 -3.58 -42.77 -36.22
CA ARG A 14 -3.63 -44.24 -36.14
C ARG A 14 -2.56 -44.81 -35.19
N ALA A 15 -2.86 -44.82 -33.90
CA ALA A 15 -2.44 -45.91 -33.01
C ALA A 15 -3.37 -45.95 -31.81
N LEU A 16 -3.87 -47.16 -31.52
CA LEU A 16 -4.70 -47.57 -30.37
C LEU A 16 -6.22 -47.40 -30.52
N SER A 17 -6.80 -48.36 -31.25
CA SER A 17 -8.15 -48.86 -31.02
C SER A 17 -8.09 -50.38 -30.86
N VAL A 18 -9.10 -50.93 -30.17
CA VAL A 18 -9.50 -52.35 -29.97
C VAL A 18 -9.14 -52.82 -28.54
N LYS A 19 -10.08 -53.01 -27.59
CA LYS A 19 -11.43 -53.61 -27.68
C LYS A 19 -12.45 -52.92 -26.75
N ARG A 20 -13.68 -52.77 -27.28
CA ARG A 20 -14.92 -52.52 -26.53
C ARG A 20 -15.59 -53.86 -26.15
N THR A 21 -16.23 -53.93 -24.99
CA THR A 21 -17.58 -54.52 -24.85
C THR A 21 -18.30 -53.88 -23.64
N PRO A 22 -19.62 -53.60 -23.70
CA PRO A 22 -20.29 -52.61 -22.84
C PRO A 22 -21.26 -53.24 -21.82
N LEU A 23 -21.60 -52.50 -20.75
CA LEU A 23 -22.95 -52.59 -20.17
C LEU A 23 -23.37 -51.25 -19.57
N TYR A 24 -24.63 -50.93 -19.83
CA TYR A 24 -25.34 -49.68 -19.65
C TYR A 24 -25.49 -49.23 -18.19
N GLN A 25 -25.31 -47.93 -17.92
CA GLN A 25 -26.33 -47.13 -17.20
C GLN A 25 -26.11 -45.63 -17.39
N LEU A 26 -27.22 -44.97 -17.76
CA LEU A 26 -27.38 -43.53 -17.96
C LEU A 26 -27.04 -42.73 -16.70
N ILE A 27 -26.44 -41.55 -16.85
CA ILE A 27 -27.04 -40.22 -16.59
C ILE A 27 -26.07 -39.16 -17.14
N GLY A 28 -26.62 -38.19 -17.90
CA GLY A 28 -25.88 -37.34 -18.83
C GLY A 28 -24.96 -36.31 -18.19
N THR A 29 -23.71 -36.30 -18.66
CA THR A 29 -22.83 -35.13 -18.59
C THR A 29 -22.97 -34.34 -19.89
N GLY A 30 -23.64 -33.20 -19.80
CA GLY A 30 -23.60 -32.18 -20.85
C GLY A 30 -22.18 -31.67 -21.03
N LEU A 31 -21.77 -31.51 -22.29
CA LEU A 31 -20.51 -30.89 -22.68
C LEU A 31 -20.36 -29.51 -22.02
N LEU A 32 -19.37 -29.34 -21.15
CA LEU A 32 -18.77 -28.03 -20.90
C LEU A 32 -17.71 -27.80 -21.98
N THR A 33 -18.08 -27.07 -23.02
CA THR A 33 -17.13 -26.29 -23.80
C THR A 33 -16.54 -25.23 -22.85
N LEU A 34 -15.26 -25.36 -22.48
CA LEU A 34 -14.49 -24.25 -21.92
C LEU A 34 -14.35 -23.18 -23.00
N ALA A 35 -15.31 -22.27 -23.06
CA ALA A 35 -15.04 -20.95 -23.57
C ALA A 35 -14.17 -20.23 -22.52
N ALA A 36 -12.97 -19.82 -22.92
CA ALA A 36 -12.22 -18.82 -22.18
C ALA A 36 -13.11 -17.57 -22.11
N LEU A 37 -13.76 -17.36 -20.96
CA LEU A 37 -14.45 -16.12 -20.65
C LEU A 37 -13.38 -15.04 -20.51
N ASN A 38 -13.13 -14.33 -21.61
CA ASN A 38 -12.59 -12.99 -21.57
C ASN A 38 -13.40 -12.23 -20.52
N ALA A 39 -12.75 -11.73 -19.46
CA ALA A 39 -13.36 -10.81 -18.51
C ALA A 39 -13.68 -9.48 -19.22
N GLN A 40 -14.73 -9.48 -20.04
CA GLN A 40 -15.34 -8.26 -20.53
C GLN A 40 -16.30 -7.79 -19.44
N ALA A 41 -16.13 -6.56 -18.97
CA ALA A 41 -17.21 -5.88 -18.25
C ALA A 41 -18.46 -5.94 -19.15
N GLU A 42 -19.56 -6.49 -18.62
CA GLU A 42 -20.83 -6.66 -19.33
C GLU A 42 -21.25 -5.34 -20.00
N VAL A 43 -21.81 -5.42 -21.20
CA VAL A 43 -22.62 -4.32 -21.74
C VAL A 43 -23.86 -4.25 -20.85
N GLY A 44 -24.07 -3.11 -20.21
CA GLY A 44 -25.06 -2.95 -19.15
C GLY A 44 -24.54 -2.06 -18.03
N ASN A 45 -25.44 -1.47 -17.23
CA ASN A 45 -25.13 -0.69 -16.02
C ASN A 45 -24.31 0.61 -16.28
N PRO A 46 -24.97 1.78 -16.47
CA PRO A 46 -24.32 3.08 -16.43
C PRO A 46 -23.45 3.23 -15.18
N ARG A 47 -22.15 3.44 -15.37
CA ARG A 47 -21.17 3.42 -14.27
C ARG A 47 -21.21 4.74 -13.55
N VAL A 48 -21.51 4.66 -12.26
CA VAL A 48 -21.70 5.77 -11.34
C VAL A 48 -20.75 5.61 -10.15
N ASN A 49 -20.62 6.67 -9.36
CA ASN A 49 -20.14 6.53 -7.99
C ASN A 49 -21.22 5.81 -7.17
N GLN A 50 -20.93 4.59 -6.74
CA GLN A 50 -21.88 3.71 -6.05
C GLN A 50 -22.19 4.14 -4.61
N LEU A 51 -21.44 5.09 -4.04
CA LEU A 51 -21.81 5.74 -2.78
C LEU A 51 -22.68 6.96 -3.07
N GLY A 52 -22.23 7.82 -3.98
CA GLY A 52 -22.96 9.00 -4.38
C GLY A 52 -22.09 10.21 -4.70
N TYR A 53 -22.75 11.34 -4.84
CA TYR A 53 -22.16 12.59 -5.26
C TYR A 53 -22.50 13.72 -4.30
N LEU A 54 -21.65 14.74 -4.26
CA LEU A 54 -22.00 16.01 -3.61
C LEU A 54 -22.98 16.80 -4.50
N PRO A 55 -23.96 17.53 -3.91
CA PRO A 55 -24.84 18.43 -4.63
C PRO A 55 -24.10 19.45 -5.51
N THR A 56 -22.99 20.03 -5.03
CA THR A 56 -22.19 21.01 -5.80
C THR A 56 -21.06 20.39 -6.63
N GLY A 57 -20.78 19.09 -6.43
CA GLY A 57 -19.70 18.38 -7.11
C GLY A 57 -20.01 18.01 -8.56
N ALA A 58 -18.98 17.53 -9.26
CA ALA A 58 -19.12 16.95 -10.60
C ALA A 58 -19.89 15.62 -10.51
N LYS A 59 -21.14 15.63 -10.98
CA LYS A 59 -22.02 14.46 -10.99
C LYS A 59 -21.97 13.83 -12.37
N THR A 60 -20.96 12.99 -12.62
CA THR A 60 -20.78 12.37 -13.94
C THR A 60 -20.95 10.85 -13.88
N ALA A 61 -21.36 10.28 -15.00
CA ALA A 61 -21.43 8.84 -15.20
C ALA A 61 -20.85 8.47 -16.58
N THR A 62 -20.37 7.23 -16.70
CA THR A 62 -19.79 6.70 -17.94
C THR A 62 -20.58 5.48 -18.39
N TYR A 63 -21.03 5.48 -19.65
CA TYR A 63 -21.82 4.40 -20.21
C TYR A 63 -21.09 3.73 -21.37
N LYS A 64 -20.78 2.44 -21.25
CA LYS A 64 -20.23 1.63 -22.34
C LYS A 64 -21.38 1.17 -23.23
N THR A 65 -21.23 1.38 -24.53
CA THR A 65 -22.24 0.98 -25.51
C THR A 65 -21.59 0.75 -26.87
N ASN A 66 -22.22 -0.07 -27.70
CA ASN A 66 -21.82 -0.23 -29.10
C ASN A 66 -22.45 0.83 -30.01
N GLN A 67 -23.38 1.64 -29.49
CA GLN A 67 -23.99 2.74 -30.23
C GLN A 67 -22.99 3.89 -30.37
N THR A 68 -23.00 4.56 -31.51
CA THR A 68 -22.17 5.76 -31.77
C THR A 68 -22.98 7.05 -31.73
N SER A 69 -24.31 6.95 -31.76
CA SER A 69 -25.24 8.08 -31.64
C SER A 69 -25.71 8.24 -30.19
N ALA A 70 -25.99 9.49 -29.81
CA ALA A 70 -26.52 9.82 -28.48
C ALA A 70 -27.74 8.95 -28.12
N GLN A 71 -27.78 8.49 -26.87
CA GLN A 71 -28.84 7.65 -26.31
C GLN A 71 -29.62 8.44 -25.26
N THR A 72 -30.90 8.13 -25.08
CA THR A 72 -31.71 8.78 -24.04
C THR A 72 -31.38 8.18 -22.67
N TRP A 73 -31.16 9.03 -21.68
CA TRP A 73 -31.01 8.64 -20.28
C TRP A 73 -32.13 9.21 -19.41
N GLN A 74 -32.42 8.52 -18.31
CA GLN A 74 -33.34 8.97 -17.26
C GLN A 74 -32.67 8.78 -15.90
N LEU A 75 -32.68 9.85 -15.09
CA LEU A 75 -32.35 9.77 -13.68
C LEU A 75 -33.66 9.59 -12.90
N ARG A 76 -33.69 8.57 -12.05
CA ARG A 76 -34.82 8.25 -11.19
C ARG A 76 -34.42 8.36 -9.73
N GLN A 77 -35.37 8.74 -8.88
CA GLN A 77 -35.25 8.67 -7.44
C GLN A 77 -36.43 7.85 -6.91
N ASN A 78 -36.15 6.72 -6.26
CA ASN A 78 -37.17 5.78 -5.77
C ASN A 78 -38.19 5.38 -6.87
N GLY A 79 -37.71 5.17 -8.10
CA GLY A 79 -38.52 4.79 -9.27
C GLY A 79 -39.12 5.97 -10.05
N THR A 80 -39.26 7.16 -9.45
CA THR A 80 -39.80 8.35 -10.10
C THR A 80 -38.75 9.03 -10.97
N VAL A 81 -39.05 9.33 -12.22
CA VAL A 81 -38.15 10.11 -13.10
C VAL A 81 -38.07 11.54 -12.59
N ILE A 82 -36.86 12.02 -12.32
CA ILE A 82 -36.60 13.39 -11.84
C ILE A 82 -35.81 14.23 -12.85
N ALA A 83 -35.08 13.58 -13.77
CA ALA A 83 -34.41 14.23 -14.88
C ALA A 83 -34.25 13.25 -16.06
N SER A 84 -34.07 13.79 -17.25
CA SER A 84 -33.78 13.02 -18.45
C SER A 84 -32.95 13.84 -19.42
N GLY A 85 -32.23 13.20 -20.33
CA GLY A 85 -31.47 13.88 -21.35
C GLY A 85 -30.86 12.93 -22.37
N GLN A 86 -29.86 13.41 -23.10
CA GLN A 86 -29.10 12.62 -24.06
C GLN A 86 -27.67 12.37 -23.54
N THR A 87 -27.16 11.16 -23.76
CA THR A 87 -25.76 10.84 -23.50
C THR A 87 -24.89 11.56 -24.52
N GLN A 88 -23.64 11.87 -24.20
CA GLN A 88 -22.69 12.49 -25.12
C GLN A 88 -21.71 11.43 -25.65
N PRO A 89 -21.76 11.05 -26.94
CA PRO A 89 -20.81 10.11 -27.51
C PRO A 89 -19.37 10.62 -27.38
N ARG A 90 -18.48 9.75 -26.91
CA ARG A 90 -17.06 10.04 -26.70
C ARG A 90 -16.15 9.23 -27.63
N GLY A 91 -16.61 8.07 -28.06
CA GLY A 91 -15.83 7.13 -28.87
C GLY A 91 -15.05 6.14 -28.01
N THR A 92 -14.04 5.51 -28.63
CA THR A 92 -13.21 4.49 -27.98
C THR A 92 -12.24 5.11 -26.97
N ASP A 93 -12.26 4.61 -25.75
CA ASP A 93 -11.28 4.92 -24.71
C ASP A 93 -10.01 4.07 -24.87
N ALA A 94 -8.85 4.71 -24.80
CA ALA A 94 -7.57 4.05 -25.07
C ALA A 94 -7.18 3.02 -24.01
N ALA A 95 -7.45 3.29 -22.73
CA ALA A 95 -7.01 2.42 -21.63
C ALA A 95 -7.93 1.20 -21.45
N SER A 96 -9.22 1.34 -21.73
CA SER A 96 -10.18 0.26 -21.60
C SER A 96 -10.51 -0.44 -22.91
N GLY A 97 -10.32 0.21 -24.06
CA GLY A 97 -10.81 -0.27 -25.36
C GLY A 97 -12.32 -0.24 -25.52
N ASP A 98 -13.07 0.36 -24.58
CA ASP A 98 -14.53 0.45 -24.64
C ASP A 98 -14.97 1.66 -25.50
N ASN A 99 -16.05 1.54 -26.25
CA ASN A 99 -16.75 2.70 -26.81
C ASN A 99 -17.69 3.31 -25.76
N LEU A 100 -17.51 4.59 -25.47
CA LEU A 100 -18.11 5.25 -24.32
C LEU A 100 -18.98 6.43 -24.70
N HIS A 101 -20.04 6.62 -23.93
CA HIS A 101 -20.75 7.89 -23.82
C HIS A 101 -20.59 8.45 -22.40
N ASN A 102 -20.53 9.77 -22.30
CA ASN A 102 -20.56 10.51 -21.03
C ASN A 102 -21.98 10.95 -20.70
N ILE A 103 -22.29 11.01 -19.41
CA ILE A 103 -23.54 11.56 -18.88
C ILE A 103 -23.17 12.57 -17.79
N ASP A 104 -23.66 13.79 -17.92
CA ASP A 104 -23.46 14.85 -16.94
C ASP A 104 -24.78 15.16 -16.23
N LEU A 105 -24.81 14.84 -14.94
CA LEU A 105 -25.91 15.08 -14.02
C LEU A 105 -25.64 16.33 -13.14
N SER A 106 -24.60 17.12 -13.44
CA SER A 106 -24.16 18.23 -12.58
C SER A 106 -25.22 19.32 -12.38
N ALA A 107 -26.16 19.46 -13.32
CA ALA A 107 -27.32 20.35 -13.23
C ALA A 107 -28.48 19.82 -12.36
N VAL A 108 -28.41 18.57 -11.90
CA VAL A 108 -29.45 17.98 -11.03
C VAL A 108 -29.28 18.51 -9.62
N ASN A 109 -30.31 19.20 -9.13
CA ASN A 109 -30.36 19.78 -7.78
C ASN A 109 -31.08 18.89 -6.76
N ALA A 110 -31.72 17.80 -7.21
CA ALA A 110 -32.37 16.85 -6.31
C ALA A 110 -31.34 16.21 -5.38
N THR A 111 -31.68 16.09 -4.09
CA THR A 111 -30.82 15.49 -3.07
C THR A 111 -31.53 14.31 -2.38
N GLY A 112 -30.78 13.49 -1.66
CA GLY A 112 -31.27 12.32 -0.92
C GLY A 112 -30.61 11.03 -1.38
N THR A 113 -31.30 9.92 -1.16
CA THR A 113 -30.85 8.56 -1.52
C THR A 113 -31.79 7.93 -2.56
N GLY A 114 -31.44 6.74 -3.04
CA GLY A 114 -32.29 5.94 -3.93
C GLY A 114 -32.26 6.41 -5.38
N PHE A 115 -31.18 7.06 -5.82
CA PHE A 115 -31.01 7.48 -7.20
C PHE A 115 -30.53 6.32 -8.07
N THR A 116 -31.10 6.19 -9.27
CA THR A 116 -30.62 5.30 -10.33
C THR A 116 -30.61 6.00 -11.67
N LEU A 117 -29.61 5.69 -12.49
CA LEU A 117 -29.47 6.20 -13.85
C LEU A 117 -29.78 5.09 -14.84
N SER A 118 -30.73 5.31 -15.74
CA SER A 118 -31.09 4.36 -16.79
C SER A 118 -30.73 4.89 -18.17
N VAL A 119 -30.24 4.02 -19.05
CA VAL A 119 -30.00 4.30 -20.48
C VAL A 119 -30.55 3.12 -21.29
N GLY A 120 -31.61 3.35 -22.06
CA GLY A 120 -32.34 2.23 -22.69
C GLY A 120 -32.87 1.24 -21.64
N GLY A 121 -32.50 -0.04 -21.75
CA GLY A 121 -32.86 -1.08 -20.79
C GLY A 121 -31.91 -1.20 -19.58
N ASP A 122 -30.77 -0.51 -19.61
CA ASP A 122 -29.72 -0.64 -18.60
C ASP A 122 -29.95 0.32 -17.45
N THR A 123 -29.64 -0.11 -16.22
CA THR A 123 -29.80 0.71 -15.00
C THR A 123 -28.58 0.62 -14.10
N SER A 124 -28.18 1.75 -13.52
CA SER A 124 -27.02 1.84 -12.63
C SER A 124 -27.28 1.17 -11.28
N TYR A 125 -26.21 0.97 -10.51
CA TYR A 125 -26.36 0.80 -9.07
C TYR A 125 -27.02 2.02 -8.42
N ASN A 126 -27.64 1.82 -7.25
CA ASN A 126 -28.19 2.89 -6.45
C ASN A 126 -27.08 3.79 -5.91
N PHE A 127 -27.35 5.09 -5.82
CA PHE A 127 -26.44 6.06 -5.22
C PHE A 127 -27.20 7.19 -4.51
N ALA A 128 -26.46 8.03 -3.78
CA ALA A 128 -26.98 9.22 -3.12
C ALA A 128 -26.53 10.52 -3.82
N ILE A 129 -27.29 11.60 -3.64
CA ILE A 129 -26.83 12.97 -3.89
C ILE A 129 -26.97 13.72 -2.57
N SER A 130 -25.87 13.88 -1.84
CA SER A 130 -25.86 14.42 -0.48
C SER A 130 -24.50 14.97 -0.09
N ASN A 131 -24.47 16.02 0.74
CA ASN A 131 -23.24 16.56 1.35
C ASN A 131 -22.52 15.55 2.25
N THR A 132 -23.18 14.45 2.63
CA THR A 132 -22.64 13.42 3.52
C THR A 132 -22.43 12.07 2.83
N ALA A 133 -22.64 11.99 1.51
CA ALA A 133 -22.60 10.73 0.76
C ALA A 133 -21.27 9.97 0.91
N LEU A 134 -20.16 10.69 1.10
CA LEU A 134 -18.81 10.13 1.21
C LEU A 134 -18.22 10.24 2.63
N LYS A 135 -19.03 10.66 3.61
CA LYS A 135 -18.54 10.90 4.99
C LYS A 135 -18.18 9.59 5.70
N GLY A 136 -18.96 8.52 5.49
CA GLY A 136 -18.65 7.21 6.06
C GLY A 136 -17.31 6.67 5.53
N ALA A 137 -17.10 6.73 4.21
CA ALA A 137 -15.89 6.25 3.57
C ALA A 137 -14.61 6.90 4.10
N LEU A 138 -14.66 8.18 4.50
CA LEU A 138 -13.52 8.85 5.16
C LEU A 138 -13.12 8.10 6.44
N TYR A 139 -14.06 7.89 7.35
CA TYR A 139 -13.78 7.24 8.63
C TYR A 139 -13.38 5.78 8.45
N ASP A 140 -13.97 5.11 7.46
CA ASP A 140 -13.61 3.73 7.11
C ASP A 140 -12.17 3.64 6.62
N SER A 141 -11.76 4.57 5.74
CA SER A 141 -10.40 4.61 5.19
C SER A 141 -9.33 4.88 6.25
N LEU A 142 -9.64 5.68 7.27
CA LEU A 142 -8.77 5.91 8.43
C LEU A 142 -8.81 4.73 9.41
N LYS A 143 -9.94 4.02 9.50
CA LYS A 143 -10.07 2.86 10.38
C LYS A 143 -9.17 1.69 9.97
N TYR A 144 -8.82 1.61 8.69
CA TYR A 144 -7.83 0.69 8.14
C TYR A 144 -6.55 0.59 8.99
N PHE A 145 -6.00 1.72 9.43
CA PHE A 145 -4.73 1.77 10.16
C PHE A 145 -4.82 1.09 11.53
N TYR A 146 -5.92 1.33 12.27
CA TYR A 146 -6.16 0.65 13.54
C TYR A 146 -6.17 -0.87 13.38
N HIS A 147 -6.88 -1.40 12.38
CA HIS A 147 -6.92 -2.85 12.13
C HIS A 147 -5.54 -3.44 11.77
N ASN A 148 -4.66 -2.62 11.21
CA ASN A 148 -3.30 -3.00 10.84
C ASN A 148 -2.25 -2.73 11.92
N ARG A 149 -2.62 -2.22 13.11
CA ARG A 149 -1.65 -2.06 14.20
C ARG A 149 -1.02 -3.40 14.63
N SER A 150 0.30 -3.44 14.65
CA SER A 150 1.11 -4.51 15.27
C SER A 150 1.33 -4.21 16.75
N GLY A 151 1.61 -5.24 17.56
CA GLY A 151 1.96 -5.10 18.98
C GLY A 151 0.81 -4.72 19.92
N ILE A 152 -0.44 -4.68 19.43
CA ILE A 152 -1.64 -4.42 20.23
C ILE A 152 -2.78 -5.35 19.83
N ALA A 153 -3.61 -5.72 20.81
CA ALA A 153 -4.85 -6.42 20.53
C ALA A 153 -5.82 -5.52 19.79
N ILE A 154 -6.51 -6.07 18.80
CA ILE A 154 -7.62 -5.41 18.11
C ILE A 154 -8.88 -5.86 18.83
N GLU A 155 -9.48 -4.96 19.61
CA GLU A 155 -10.59 -5.28 20.50
C GLU A 155 -11.93 -4.96 19.85
N THR A 156 -12.95 -5.78 20.11
CA THR A 156 -14.24 -5.71 19.38
C THR A 156 -14.87 -4.32 19.45
N GLN A 157 -14.87 -3.67 20.61
CA GLN A 157 -15.45 -2.32 20.77
C GLN A 157 -14.88 -1.28 19.80
N TYR A 158 -13.60 -1.43 19.43
CA TYR A 158 -12.90 -0.55 18.50
C TYR A 158 -12.84 -1.10 17.08
N THR A 159 -13.50 -2.21 16.75
CA THR A 159 -13.46 -2.75 15.36
C THR A 159 -14.39 -2.01 14.40
N GLY A 160 -15.44 -1.36 14.91
CA GLY A 160 -16.40 -0.58 14.13
C GLY A 160 -15.81 0.74 13.64
N GLY A 161 -16.33 1.23 12.52
CA GLY A 161 -15.89 2.46 11.89
C GLY A 161 -16.20 3.70 12.72
N GLY A 162 -15.35 4.71 12.58
CA GLY A 162 -15.45 5.97 13.29
C GLY A 162 -16.80 6.68 13.06
N ASN A 163 -17.25 7.50 14.00
CA ASN A 163 -18.59 8.12 13.97
C ASN A 163 -19.76 7.15 13.63
N GLY A 164 -19.59 5.86 13.92
CA GLY A 164 -20.60 4.84 13.64
C GLY A 164 -20.81 4.54 12.15
N SER A 165 -19.81 4.78 11.29
CA SER A 165 -19.90 4.50 9.85
C SER A 165 -20.18 3.03 9.53
N PHE A 166 -19.70 2.10 10.36
CA PHE A 166 -20.14 0.71 10.40
C PHE A 166 -20.02 0.11 11.80
N ALA A 167 -20.85 -0.90 12.09
CA ALA A 167 -20.92 -1.52 13.41
C ALA A 167 -19.67 -2.38 13.72
N SER A 168 -19.28 -2.41 14.99
CA SER A 168 -18.25 -3.31 15.50
C SER A 168 -18.60 -4.79 15.28
N GLN A 169 -17.59 -5.59 14.94
CA GLN A 169 -17.73 -7.04 14.76
C GLN A 169 -16.59 -7.80 15.42
N SER A 170 -16.94 -8.82 16.22
CA SER A 170 -15.95 -9.62 16.93
C SER A 170 -15.04 -10.44 16.02
N LYS A 171 -15.47 -10.76 14.79
CA LYS A 171 -14.65 -11.48 13.81
C LYS A 171 -13.41 -10.70 13.34
N TRP A 172 -13.42 -9.37 13.43
CA TRP A 172 -12.24 -8.54 13.14
C TRP A 172 -11.32 -8.39 14.35
N SER A 173 -11.76 -8.84 15.52
CA SER A 173 -10.92 -8.80 16.72
C SER A 173 -9.84 -9.87 16.63
N ARG A 174 -8.67 -9.54 17.17
CA ARG A 174 -7.54 -10.47 17.24
C ARG A 174 -6.63 -10.09 18.41
N PRO A 175 -5.88 -11.05 18.96
CA PRO A 175 -4.79 -10.75 19.89
C PRO A 175 -3.74 -9.83 19.27
N ALA A 176 -2.88 -9.33 20.15
CA ALA A 176 -1.67 -8.64 19.74
C ALA A 176 -0.79 -9.58 18.91
N GLY A 177 -0.48 -9.16 17.69
CA GLY A 177 0.52 -9.82 16.88
C GLY A 177 1.91 -9.33 17.21
N HIS A 178 2.89 -10.21 17.07
CA HIS A 178 4.31 -9.91 17.12
C HIS A 178 4.77 -9.27 18.45
N LEU A 179 4.54 -9.98 19.56
CA LEU A 179 5.05 -9.63 20.90
C LEU A 179 6.03 -10.64 21.51
N ASN A 180 6.66 -11.52 20.71
CA ASN A 180 7.47 -12.66 21.18
C ASN A 180 6.70 -13.64 22.10
N ILE A 181 5.38 -13.74 21.92
CA ILE A 181 4.51 -14.63 22.70
C ILE A 181 3.91 -15.70 21.76
N GLY A 182 3.74 -16.92 22.27
CA GLY A 182 3.13 -18.01 21.51
C GLY A 182 3.99 -18.41 20.30
N ALA A 183 3.39 -18.34 19.11
CA ALA A 183 4.09 -18.66 17.87
C ALA A 183 5.14 -17.60 17.50
N ASN A 184 4.87 -16.33 17.80
CA ASN A 184 5.66 -15.20 17.32
C ASN A 184 7.11 -15.21 17.83
N LYS A 185 8.04 -14.81 16.96
CA LYS A 185 9.48 -14.66 17.25
C LYS A 185 10.01 -13.22 17.12
N GLY A 186 9.10 -12.25 17.11
CA GLY A 186 9.31 -10.79 17.15
C GLY A 186 8.07 -10.14 17.77
N ASP A 187 8.03 -8.84 18.12
CA ASP A 187 8.97 -7.78 17.76
C ASP A 187 9.64 -7.07 18.96
N ILE A 188 9.60 -7.66 20.16
CA ILE A 188 10.17 -7.04 21.38
C ILE A 188 11.70 -7.16 21.42
N ASN A 189 12.26 -8.19 20.78
CA ASN A 189 13.70 -8.44 20.75
C ASN A 189 14.11 -8.98 19.38
N VAL A 190 13.93 -8.17 18.33
CA VAL A 190 14.21 -8.60 16.95
C VAL A 190 15.70 -8.54 16.68
N PRO A 191 16.36 -9.66 16.36
CA PRO A 191 17.77 -9.65 15.98
C PRO A 191 17.98 -9.00 14.61
N CYS A 192 19.19 -8.52 14.38
CA CYS A 192 19.64 -8.23 13.04
C CYS A 192 19.56 -9.45 12.12
N TRP A 193 19.36 -9.21 10.82
CA TRP A 193 19.55 -10.25 9.83
C TRP A 193 20.93 -10.88 9.97
N SER A 194 21.03 -12.20 9.84
CA SER A 194 22.24 -12.94 10.14
C SER A 194 23.46 -12.34 9.44
N GLY A 195 24.48 -11.99 10.22
CA GLY A 195 25.75 -11.43 9.73
C GLY A 195 25.77 -9.92 9.47
N THR A 196 24.69 -9.19 9.77
CA THR A 196 24.59 -7.74 9.45
C THR A 196 24.85 -6.82 10.64
N CYS A 197 24.46 -7.21 11.85
CA CYS A 197 24.85 -6.58 13.11
C CYS A 197 24.67 -7.57 14.28
N ASN A 198 25.11 -7.16 15.48
CA ASN A 198 25.20 -8.01 16.68
C ASN A 198 24.30 -7.55 17.84
N TYR A 199 23.27 -6.76 17.55
CA TYR A 199 22.28 -6.31 18.53
C TYR A 199 20.87 -6.73 18.11
N SER A 200 19.91 -6.44 18.97
CA SER A 200 18.49 -6.60 18.74
C SER A 200 17.74 -5.34 19.18
N LEU A 201 16.59 -5.10 18.58
CA LEU A 201 15.76 -3.93 18.89
C LEU A 201 14.35 -4.36 19.31
N ASN A 202 13.76 -3.60 20.24
CA ASN A 202 12.32 -3.59 20.42
C ASN A 202 11.73 -2.66 19.37
N VAL A 203 11.14 -3.25 18.36
CA VAL A 203 10.49 -2.57 17.24
C VAL A 203 9.02 -2.96 17.19
N SER A 204 8.41 -3.17 18.36
CA SER A 204 6.95 -3.32 18.51
C SER A 204 6.22 -2.03 18.08
N LYS A 205 4.88 -2.09 18.00
CA LYS A 205 4.01 -1.07 17.38
C LYS A 205 4.18 -0.97 15.86
N GLY A 206 3.76 0.15 15.28
CA GLY A 206 3.66 0.36 13.84
C GLY A 206 2.50 -0.42 13.21
N TRP A 207 2.31 -0.19 11.92
CA TRP A 207 1.34 -0.90 11.10
C TRP A 207 1.99 -2.04 10.34
N TYR A 208 1.28 -3.16 10.23
CA TYR A 208 1.51 -4.09 9.13
C TYR A 208 1.25 -3.35 7.82
N ASP A 209 2.16 -3.54 6.87
CA ASP A 209 2.24 -2.70 5.68
C ASP A 209 1.11 -2.98 4.70
N ALA A 210 0.91 -4.25 4.41
CA ALA A 210 0.05 -4.69 3.34
C ALA A 210 -0.72 -5.95 3.74
N GLY A 211 -0.88 -6.89 2.81
CA GLY A 211 -1.43 -8.20 3.11
C GLY A 211 -0.52 -9.06 3.99
N ASP A 212 0.73 -8.66 4.18
CA ASP A 212 1.75 -9.31 5.00
C ASP A 212 1.91 -8.70 6.40
N HIS A 213 2.73 -9.33 7.22
CA HIS A 213 3.02 -8.85 8.57
C HIS A 213 4.35 -8.08 8.65
N GLY A 214 5.00 -7.76 7.54
CA GLY A 214 6.19 -6.92 7.50
C GLY A 214 5.89 -5.47 7.85
N LYS A 215 6.91 -4.75 8.32
CA LYS A 215 6.85 -3.32 8.62
C LYS A 215 8.07 -2.63 8.01
N TYR A 216 7.85 -1.61 7.20
CA TYR A 216 8.86 -1.04 6.31
C TYR A 216 9.00 0.45 6.57
N VAL A 217 10.24 0.94 6.71
CA VAL A 217 10.47 2.35 7.06
C VAL A 217 10.20 3.28 5.88
N VAL A 218 10.58 2.88 4.67
CA VAL A 218 10.34 3.67 3.45
C VAL A 218 8.83 3.82 3.20
N ASN A 219 8.11 2.70 3.08
CA ASN A 219 6.67 2.76 2.83
C ASN A 219 5.86 3.31 4.01
N GLY A 220 6.28 2.98 5.24
CA GLY A 220 5.72 3.56 6.46
C GLY A 220 5.95 5.06 6.57
N GLY A 221 7.08 5.56 6.06
CA GLY A 221 7.46 6.97 6.05
C GLY A 221 6.49 7.82 5.22
N ILE A 222 6.31 7.49 3.94
CA ILE A 222 5.36 8.23 3.08
C ILE A 222 3.91 8.11 3.58
N SER A 223 3.54 6.97 4.17
CA SER A 223 2.20 6.72 4.71
C SER A 223 1.90 7.59 5.94
N VAL A 224 2.80 7.60 6.93
CA VAL A 224 2.62 8.43 8.14
C VAL A 224 2.73 9.92 7.79
N TRP A 225 3.64 10.29 6.89
CA TRP A 225 3.73 11.66 6.37
C TRP A 225 2.39 12.12 5.78
N THR A 226 1.70 11.26 5.03
CA THR A 226 0.41 11.61 4.42
C THR A 226 -0.67 11.86 5.46
N LEU A 227 -0.72 11.06 6.56
CA LEU A 227 -1.67 11.29 7.67
C LEU A 227 -1.33 12.54 8.48
N LEU A 228 -0.04 12.82 8.70
CA LEU A 228 0.42 14.06 9.35
C LEU A 228 0.13 15.28 8.46
N ASN A 229 0.35 15.15 7.16
CA ASN A 229 0.04 16.18 6.18
C ASN A 229 -1.47 16.45 6.11
N LEU A 230 -2.32 15.43 6.22
CA LEU A 230 -3.76 15.60 6.34
C LEU A 230 -4.11 16.49 7.56
N TYR A 231 -3.52 16.22 8.72
CA TYR A 231 -3.70 17.07 9.90
C TYR A 231 -3.18 18.50 9.69
N GLU A 232 -2.00 18.68 9.09
CA GLU A 232 -1.45 20.00 8.80
C GLU A 232 -2.30 20.77 7.78
N ARG A 233 -2.89 20.10 6.78
CA ARG A 233 -3.85 20.70 5.87
C ARG A 233 -5.08 21.21 6.62
N ASP A 234 -5.67 20.34 7.45
CA ASP A 234 -6.84 20.68 8.28
C ASP A 234 -6.54 21.90 9.16
N THR A 235 -5.32 21.99 9.70
CA THR A 235 -4.87 23.08 10.57
C THR A 235 -4.57 24.39 9.82
N HIS A 236 -3.96 24.32 8.63
CA HIS A 236 -3.40 25.50 7.96
C HIS A 236 -4.20 26.02 6.78
N LEU A 237 -4.99 25.16 6.14
CA LEU A 237 -5.69 25.48 4.89
C LEU A 237 -7.19 25.28 4.97
N SER A 238 -7.67 24.34 5.81
CA SER A 238 -9.10 24.18 6.02
C SER A 238 -9.67 25.28 6.92
N SER A 239 -10.89 25.70 6.61
CA SER A 239 -11.67 26.64 7.41
C SER A 239 -12.90 25.99 8.06
N ASN A 240 -13.13 24.71 7.79
CA ASN A 240 -14.25 23.95 8.34
C ASN A 240 -13.75 23.08 9.51
N GLY A 241 -14.55 22.93 10.57
CA GLY A 241 -14.11 22.25 11.79
C GLY A 241 -13.55 20.83 11.55
N SER A 242 -12.62 20.39 12.41
CA SER A 242 -11.78 19.22 12.14
C SER A 242 -12.57 17.93 11.90
N LEU A 243 -12.42 17.38 10.68
CA LEU A 243 -12.97 16.09 10.29
C LEU A 243 -12.20 14.91 10.88
N VAL A 244 -10.98 15.16 11.38
CA VAL A 244 -10.00 14.16 11.83
C VAL A 244 -9.54 14.37 13.27
N GLY A 245 -10.25 15.20 14.04
CA GLY A 245 -9.98 15.50 15.44
C GLY A 245 -10.25 14.35 16.42
N ASP A 246 -10.26 14.65 17.72
CA ASP A 246 -10.53 13.69 18.80
C ASP A 246 -11.94 13.09 18.66
N GLY A 247 -12.08 11.80 18.98
CA GLY A 247 -13.35 11.09 19.03
C GLY A 247 -13.93 10.71 17.66
N LYS A 248 -13.15 10.78 16.58
CA LYS A 248 -13.63 10.57 15.20
C LYS A 248 -13.48 9.16 14.67
N LEU A 249 -12.52 8.38 15.16
CA LEU A 249 -12.07 7.10 14.57
C LEU A 249 -12.46 5.85 15.37
N ASN A 250 -13.03 5.99 16.56
CA ASN A 250 -13.37 4.87 17.45
C ASN A 250 -12.15 3.98 17.73
N ILE A 251 -11.05 4.58 18.14
CA ILE A 251 -9.79 3.92 18.53
C ILE A 251 -9.63 4.00 20.07
N PRO A 252 -8.73 3.20 20.68
CA PRO A 252 -8.49 3.26 22.12
C PRO A 252 -8.19 4.68 22.64
N GLU A 253 -7.59 5.51 21.79
CA GLU A 253 -7.17 6.86 22.09
C GLU A 253 -8.27 7.93 21.92
N SER A 254 -9.46 7.62 21.38
CA SER A 254 -10.54 8.54 20.99
C SER A 254 -11.23 9.37 22.10
N ALA A 255 -10.57 9.53 23.25
CA ALA A 255 -11.03 10.36 24.36
C ALA A 255 -9.85 10.99 25.14
N ASN A 256 -8.69 11.14 24.51
CA ASN A 256 -7.48 11.64 25.15
C ASN A 256 -7.23 13.15 24.90
N GLY A 257 -8.09 13.83 24.15
CA GLY A 257 -7.94 15.24 23.78
C GLY A 257 -6.98 15.50 22.62
N ILE A 258 -6.43 14.47 21.99
CA ILE A 258 -5.55 14.53 20.81
C ILE A 258 -6.38 14.17 19.59
N ALA A 259 -6.05 14.76 18.43
CA ALA A 259 -6.71 14.37 17.19
C ALA A 259 -6.45 12.88 16.90
N ASP A 260 -7.51 12.09 16.70
CA ASP A 260 -7.38 10.64 16.50
C ASP A 260 -6.43 10.27 15.36
N VAL A 261 -6.35 11.10 14.31
CA VAL A 261 -5.38 10.91 13.20
C VAL A 261 -3.93 11.03 13.66
N LEU A 262 -3.66 11.89 14.66
CA LEU A 262 -2.34 12.02 15.27
C LEU A 262 -2.05 10.85 16.19
N ASP A 263 -3.03 10.33 16.94
CA ASP A 263 -2.83 9.11 17.74
C ASP A 263 -2.47 7.91 16.85
N GLU A 264 -3.18 7.76 15.74
CA GLU A 264 -2.87 6.73 14.76
C GLU A 264 -1.48 6.94 14.15
N ALA A 265 -1.14 8.16 13.74
CA ALA A 265 0.19 8.48 13.21
C ALA A 265 1.32 8.29 14.23
N ARG A 266 1.08 8.58 15.52
CA ARG A 266 2.04 8.36 16.62
C ARG A 266 2.39 6.87 16.73
N TRP A 267 1.42 5.98 16.52
CA TRP A 267 1.64 4.54 16.54
C TRP A 267 2.70 4.09 15.52
N GLN A 268 2.69 4.67 14.33
CA GLN A 268 3.70 4.43 13.30
C GLN A 268 5.00 5.17 13.59
N MET A 269 4.96 6.41 14.06
CA MET A 269 6.16 7.17 14.41
C MET A 269 7.00 6.47 15.48
N GLU A 270 6.38 5.88 16.49
CA GLU A 270 7.11 5.13 17.52
C GLU A 270 7.85 3.91 16.95
N PHE A 271 7.28 3.23 15.95
CA PHE A 271 7.98 2.19 15.21
C PHE A 271 9.15 2.75 14.39
N LEU A 272 8.95 3.83 13.64
CA LEU A 272 10.02 4.43 12.82
C LEU A 272 11.20 4.90 13.70
N LEU A 273 10.91 5.51 14.86
CA LEU A 273 11.91 5.93 15.83
C LEU A 273 12.70 4.73 16.40
N ALA A 274 12.02 3.62 16.68
CA ALA A 274 12.63 2.41 17.19
C ALA A 274 13.56 1.70 16.19
N MET A 275 13.39 1.96 14.88
CA MET A 275 14.22 1.39 13.81
C MET A 275 15.57 2.12 13.64
N GLN A 276 15.81 3.23 14.35
CA GLN A 276 17.08 3.95 14.29
C GLN A 276 18.19 3.16 14.99
N VAL A 277 19.31 2.99 14.30
CA VAL A 277 20.51 2.30 14.81
C VAL A 277 21.01 3.02 16.08
N PRO A 278 21.17 2.30 17.21
CA PRO A 278 21.52 2.91 18.48
C PRO A 278 22.87 3.63 18.48
N VAL A 279 23.00 4.64 19.35
CA VAL A 279 24.27 5.32 19.61
C VAL A 279 25.32 4.32 20.07
N GLY A 280 26.54 4.44 19.54
CA GLY A 280 27.66 3.54 19.83
C GLY A 280 27.72 2.28 18.96
N GLN A 281 26.71 2.01 18.14
CA GLN A 281 26.75 0.95 17.13
C GLN A 281 27.37 1.45 15.82
N ALA A 282 27.85 0.51 14.99
CA ALA A 282 28.22 0.82 13.61
C ALA A 282 27.00 1.38 12.87
N LYS A 283 27.18 2.47 12.11
CA LYS A 283 26.10 3.22 11.46
C LYS A 283 25.08 3.87 12.41
N ALA A 284 25.46 4.22 13.64
CA ALA A 284 24.62 4.97 14.57
C ALA A 284 23.92 6.16 13.90
N GLY A 285 22.61 6.28 14.11
CA GLY A 285 21.77 7.31 13.48
C GLY A 285 21.15 6.91 12.14
N MET A 286 21.74 5.97 11.39
CA MET A 286 21.07 5.34 10.23
C MET A 286 19.84 4.56 10.69
N VAL A 287 18.95 4.17 9.78
CA VAL A 287 17.68 3.51 10.10
C VAL A 287 17.54 2.22 9.31
N HIS A 288 17.23 1.13 10.02
CA HIS A 288 16.93 -0.17 9.41
C HIS A 288 15.87 -0.05 8.32
N HIS A 289 16.13 -0.64 7.15
CA HIS A 289 15.26 -0.44 5.99
C HIS A 289 13.83 -0.94 6.23
N LYS A 290 13.74 -2.11 6.86
CA LYS A 290 12.50 -2.84 7.15
C LYS A 290 12.76 -3.91 8.20
N MET A 291 11.68 -4.49 8.69
CA MET A 291 11.71 -5.68 9.53
C MET A 291 10.49 -6.55 9.23
N HIS A 292 10.76 -7.81 8.94
CA HIS A 292 9.75 -8.77 8.51
C HIS A 292 10.22 -10.21 8.81
N ASP A 293 9.41 -11.18 8.39
CA ASP A 293 9.71 -12.60 8.47
C ASP A 293 10.91 -12.95 7.60
N VAL A 294 11.76 -13.87 8.05
CA VAL A 294 12.84 -14.42 7.21
C VAL A 294 12.32 -15.29 6.06
N GLY A 295 11.01 -15.50 5.93
CA GLY A 295 10.39 -16.30 4.90
C GLY A 295 8.91 -15.94 4.72
N TRP A 296 8.43 -15.92 3.47
CA TRP A 296 7.03 -15.64 3.18
C TRP A 296 6.10 -16.67 3.84
N THR A 297 5.07 -16.17 4.52
CA THR A 297 3.98 -16.98 5.07
C THR A 297 2.80 -17.08 4.10
N GLY A 298 2.02 -18.16 4.21
CA GLY A 298 0.83 -18.42 3.39
C GLY A 298 -0.49 -18.02 4.06
N PHE A 299 -1.60 -18.37 3.42
CA PHE A 299 -2.96 -18.12 3.90
C PHE A 299 -3.63 -19.37 4.48
N PRO A 300 -4.62 -19.19 5.37
CA PRO A 300 -4.90 -17.97 6.15
C PRO A 300 -3.91 -17.84 7.32
N LEU A 301 -3.66 -16.63 7.82
CA LEU A 301 -2.76 -16.43 8.97
C LEU A 301 -3.10 -15.15 9.74
N ALA A 302 -3.42 -15.26 11.03
CA ALA A 302 -3.55 -14.08 11.88
C ALA A 302 -2.17 -13.66 12.42
N PRO A 303 -1.93 -12.37 12.71
CA PRO A 303 -0.63 -11.89 13.15
C PRO A 303 -0.03 -12.58 14.38
N HIS A 304 -0.85 -13.04 15.31
CA HIS A 304 -0.42 -13.72 16.53
C HIS A 304 -0.09 -15.21 16.33
N GLU A 305 -0.45 -15.77 15.17
CA GLU A 305 -0.23 -17.16 14.79
C GLU A 305 1.07 -17.32 13.98
N ASP A 306 1.68 -16.21 13.57
CA ASP A 306 2.88 -16.19 12.75
C ASP A 306 4.08 -16.83 13.45
N PRO A 307 4.62 -17.97 12.96
CA PRO A 307 5.72 -18.68 13.61
C PRO A 307 7.10 -18.23 13.13
N GLN A 308 7.18 -17.37 12.11
CA GLN A 308 8.46 -17.06 11.45
C GLN A 308 9.39 -16.27 12.36
N GLN A 309 10.70 -16.49 12.16
CA GLN A 309 11.71 -15.62 12.74
C GLN A 309 11.59 -14.24 12.10
N ARG A 310 11.57 -13.19 12.93
CA ARG A 310 11.62 -11.79 12.50
C ARG A 310 13.06 -11.30 12.50
N ALA A 311 13.44 -10.47 11.54
CA ALA A 311 14.79 -9.93 11.46
C ALA A 311 14.82 -8.48 10.99
N LEU A 312 15.71 -7.67 11.59
CA LEU A 312 16.00 -6.31 11.14
C LEU A 312 16.87 -6.39 9.88
N VAL A 313 16.38 -5.82 8.78
CA VAL A 313 17.15 -5.70 7.53
C VAL A 313 18.14 -4.54 7.67
N PRO A 314 19.35 -4.61 7.07
CA PRO A 314 20.35 -3.55 7.18
C PRO A 314 19.81 -2.14 6.94
N PRO A 315 20.40 -1.12 7.59
CA PRO A 315 20.03 0.26 7.34
C PRO A 315 20.24 0.70 5.90
N SER A 316 19.37 1.58 5.41
CA SER A 316 19.54 2.23 4.10
C SER A 316 19.42 3.75 4.19
N THR A 317 20.03 4.47 3.24
CA THR A 317 19.94 5.94 3.16
C THR A 317 18.49 6.39 2.99
N ALA A 318 17.71 5.76 2.11
CA ALA A 318 16.29 6.07 1.89
C ALA A 318 15.48 5.98 3.19
N ALA A 319 15.59 4.87 3.93
CA ALA A 319 14.91 4.68 5.21
C ALA A 319 15.34 5.71 6.27
N THR A 320 16.63 6.04 6.27
CA THR A 320 17.19 7.04 7.19
C THR A 320 16.61 8.43 6.91
N LEU A 321 16.50 8.82 5.64
CA LEU A 321 15.94 10.10 5.24
C LEU A 321 14.41 10.16 5.40
N ASN A 322 13.70 9.04 5.22
CA ASN A 322 12.28 8.91 5.55
C ASN A 322 12.03 9.20 7.05
N LEU A 323 12.85 8.64 7.96
CA LEU A 323 12.78 8.99 9.38
C LEU A 323 13.15 10.45 9.61
N ALA A 324 14.19 10.97 8.96
CA ALA A 324 14.60 12.36 9.12
C ALA A 324 13.46 13.34 8.78
N ALA A 325 12.76 13.08 7.67
CA ALA A 325 11.65 13.88 7.21
C ALA A 325 10.43 13.78 8.15
N THR A 326 9.96 12.56 8.41
CA THR A 326 8.76 12.32 9.24
C THR A 326 8.96 12.69 10.70
N ALA A 327 10.16 12.50 11.27
CA ALA A 327 10.46 12.90 12.63
C ALA A 327 10.63 14.43 12.76
N ALA A 328 11.06 15.14 11.72
CA ALA A 328 11.02 16.60 11.72
C ALA A 328 9.57 17.12 11.70
N GLN A 329 8.70 16.52 10.87
CA GLN A 329 7.27 16.80 10.88
C GLN A 329 6.59 16.48 12.22
N CYS A 330 6.91 15.32 12.81
CA CYS A 330 6.49 14.98 14.16
C CYS A 330 6.89 16.06 15.18
N ALA A 331 8.15 16.51 15.15
CA ALA A 331 8.64 17.47 16.13
C ALA A 331 7.81 18.77 16.16
N ARG A 332 7.48 19.34 14.99
CA ARG A 332 6.69 20.59 14.96
C ARG A 332 5.22 20.39 15.31
N ILE A 333 4.62 19.26 14.91
CA ILE A 333 3.20 18.98 15.19
C ILE A 333 2.98 18.75 16.68
N TRP A 334 3.87 17.99 17.32
CA TRP A 334 3.71 17.64 18.73
C TRP A 334 4.29 18.67 19.71
N GLN A 335 4.94 19.74 19.25
CA GLN A 335 5.61 20.70 20.12
C GLN A 335 4.70 21.25 21.24
N ASP A 336 3.43 21.50 20.91
CA ASP A 336 2.41 22.02 21.84
C ASP A 336 1.43 20.95 22.35
N ILE A 337 1.59 19.68 21.92
CA ILE A 337 0.75 18.54 22.31
C ILE A 337 1.49 17.66 23.34
N ASP A 338 2.72 17.28 23.02
CA ASP A 338 3.62 16.46 23.84
C ASP A 338 5.07 16.89 23.52
N SER A 339 5.56 17.91 24.24
CA SER A 339 6.87 18.50 24.00
C SER A 339 8.04 17.53 24.24
N GLY A 340 7.85 16.50 25.08
CA GLY A 340 8.84 15.45 25.30
C GLY A 340 8.96 14.52 24.09
N PHE A 341 7.82 14.13 23.52
CA PHE A 341 7.78 13.37 22.27
C PHE A 341 8.32 14.20 21.10
N ALA A 342 7.95 15.48 21.01
CA ALA A 342 8.47 16.41 20.00
C ALA A 342 10.00 16.51 20.04
N ALA A 343 10.59 16.67 21.24
CA ALA A 343 12.04 16.70 21.41
C ALA A 343 12.71 15.37 20.98
N THR A 344 12.08 14.24 21.29
CA THR A 344 12.54 12.91 20.85
C THR A 344 12.56 12.82 19.32
N CYS A 345 11.47 13.24 18.67
CA CYS A 345 11.34 13.31 17.22
C CYS A 345 12.41 14.21 16.60
N LEU A 346 12.61 15.44 17.10
CA LEU A 346 13.63 16.36 16.54
C LEU A 346 15.05 15.81 16.69
N SER A 347 15.34 15.21 17.83
CA SER A 347 16.65 14.59 18.10
C SER A 347 16.92 13.40 17.16
N ALA A 348 15.92 12.55 16.92
CA ALA A 348 16.03 11.46 15.96
C ALA A 348 16.19 11.98 14.52
N ALA A 349 15.43 13.02 14.14
CA ALA A 349 15.45 13.61 12.81
C ALA A 349 16.84 14.17 12.45
N THR A 350 17.41 14.95 13.37
CA THR A 350 18.73 15.56 13.19
C THR A 350 19.85 14.52 13.12
N ARG A 351 19.82 13.49 13.98
CA ARG A 351 20.77 12.36 13.90
C ARG A 351 20.63 11.57 12.60
N ALA A 352 19.41 11.32 12.14
CA ALA A 352 19.16 10.60 10.91
C ALA A 352 19.71 11.37 9.69
N TRP A 353 19.45 12.67 9.62
CA TRP A 353 20.03 13.54 8.59
C TRP A 353 21.56 13.50 8.60
N ASP A 354 22.19 13.71 9.75
CA ASP A 354 23.66 13.74 9.84
C ASP A 354 24.26 12.36 9.48
N ALA A 355 23.59 11.26 9.86
CA ALA A 355 24.00 9.90 9.48
C ALA A 355 23.83 9.60 8.00
N ALA A 356 22.73 10.02 7.37
CA ALA A 356 22.51 9.87 5.93
C ALA A 356 23.56 10.64 5.11
N GLN A 357 23.89 11.86 5.52
CA GLN A 357 24.96 12.66 4.90
C GLN A 357 26.33 11.98 4.99
N ALA A 358 26.60 11.24 6.07
CA ALA A 358 27.83 10.48 6.23
C ALA A 358 27.84 9.15 5.46
N ASN A 359 26.67 8.59 5.13
CA ASN A 359 26.52 7.30 4.49
C ASN A 359 25.59 7.36 3.25
N PRO A 360 25.79 8.29 2.30
CA PRO A 360 24.82 8.52 1.22
C PRO A 360 24.66 7.32 0.28
N ASN A 361 25.70 6.48 0.17
CA ASN A 361 25.75 5.33 -0.74
C ASN A 361 25.27 4.01 -0.12
N ASP A 362 24.73 4.02 1.10
CA ASP A 362 24.13 2.84 1.74
C ASP A 362 22.74 2.55 1.15
N ILE A 363 22.74 2.17 -0.11
CA ILE A 363 21.53 1.91 -0.90
C ILE A 363 21.04 0.47 -0.68
N TYR A 364 19.73 0.31 -0.50
CA TYR A 364 19.14 -1.02 -0.42
C TYR A 364 19.18 -1.69 -1.81
N SER A 365 19.80 -2.87 -1.89
CA SER A 365 20.04 -3.59 -3.15
C SER A 365 19.38 -4.97 -3.20
N GLY A 366 18.38 -5.22 -2.35
CA GLY A 366 17.71 -6.52 -2.24
C GLY A 366 18.46 -7.52 -1.34
N ASN A 367 18.24 -8.81 -1.57
CA ASN A 367 18.77 -9.97 -0.82
C ASN A 367 18.07 -10.30 0.51
N TYR A 368 17.06 -9.52 0.88
CA TYR A 368 16.27 -9.71 2.10
C TYR A 368 14.77 -9.71 1.79
N ASP A 369 14.37 -10.19 0.61
CA ASP A 369 12.99 -10.09 0.08
C ASP A 369 12.23 -11.43 0.15
N ASN A 370 12.84 -12.41 0.79
CA ASN A 370 12.33 -13.78 0.92
C ASN A 370 11.15 -13.92 1.88
N GLY A 371 10.77 -12.86 2.61
CA GLY A 371 9.61 -12.83 3.49
C GLY A 371 9.02 -11.43 3.70
N GLY A 372 9.29 -10.51 2.78
CA GLY A 372 8.80 -9.14 2.83
C GLY A 372 9.14 -8.35 1.56
N GLY A 373 8.33 -7.33 1.26
CA GLY A 373 8.47 -6.49 0.08
C GLY A 373 9.81 -5.74 0.01
N GLY A 374 10.32 -5.53 -1.20
CA GLY A 374 11.65 -4.97 -1.42
C GLY A 374 11.79 -3.51 -0.99
N TYR A 375 10.90 -2.63 -1.47
CA TYR A 375 10.94 -1.17 -1.26
C TYR A 375 12.32 -0.53 -1.52
N GLY A 376 13.08 -1.12 -2.44
CA GLY A 376 14.37 -0.61 -2.85
C GLY A 376 14.24 0.59 -3.77
N ASP A 377 15.06 1.59 -3.50
CA ASP A 377 15.27 2.74 -4.37
C ASP A 377 16.78 2.97 -4.53
N ALA A 378 17.21 3.24 -5.75
CA ALA A 378 18.59 3.46 -6.12
C ALA A 378 18.99 4.95 -6.15
N ASN A 379 18.01 5.87 -6.10
CA ASN A 379 18.23 7.29 -6.19
C ASN A 379 17.59 8.01 -5.00
N VAL A 380 18.40 8.28 -3.98
CA VAL A 380 17.90 8.90 -2.74
C VAL A 380 17.93 10.44 -2.74
N SER A 381 18.07 11.06 -3.92
CA SER A 381 18.23 12.51 -4.01
C SER A 381 16.94 13.27 -3.68
N ASP A 382 15.79 12.68 -4.00
CA ASP A 382 14.48 13.19 -3.63
C ASP A 382 14.19 13.00 -2.13
N GLU A 383 14.62 11.91 -1.49
CA GLU A 383 14.52 11.79 -0.03
C GLU A 383 15.42 12.82 0.68
N PHE A 384 16.60 13.13 0.12
CA PHE A 384 17.43 14.21 0.65
C PHE A 384 16.72 15.56 0.55
N TYR A 385 16.06 15.83 -0.58
CA TYR A 385 15.25 17.03 -0.75
C TYR A 385 14.09 17.07 0.26
N TRP A 386 13.35 15.97 0.40
CA TRP A 386 12.22 15.87 1.32
C TRP A 386 12.64 16.08 2.78
N ALA A 387 13.66 15.35 3.24
CA ALA A 387 14.17 15.50 4.61
C ALA A 387 14.71 16.92 4.88
N ALA A 388 15.41 17.52 3.91
CA ALA A 388 15.90 18.89 4.02
C ALA A 388 14.74 19.88 4.14
N ALA A 389 13.68 19.72 3.34
CA ALA A 389 12.50 20.56 3.39
C ALA A 389 11.81 20.48 4.77
N GLU A 390 11.56 19.28 5.28
CA GLU A 390 10.90 19.09 6.59
C GLU A 390 11.74 19.63 7.76
N LEU A 391 13.06 19.40 7.73
CA LEU A 391 13.98 19.93 8.74
C LEU A 391 14.10 21.45 8.66
N TYR A 392 14.12 22.03 7.45
CA TYR A 392 14.14 23.48 7.29
C TYR A 392 12.84 24.12 7.78
N ILE A 393 11.68 23.58 7.43
CA ILE A 393 10.38 24.03 7.93
C ILE A 393 10.40 24.04 9.46
N THR A 394 10.83 22.94 10.07
CA THR A 394 10.80 22.71 11.52
C THR A 394 11.80 23.58 12.29
N THR A 395 13.01 23.81 11.75
CA THR A 395 14.13 24.39 12.52
C THR A 395 14.57 25.78 12.06
N GLY A 396 14.27 26.16 10.81
CA GLY A 396 14.81 27.36 10.18
C GLY A 396 16.32 27.37 9.96
N ASN A 397 17.01 26.24 10.18
CA ASN A 397 18.46 26.17 10.04
C ASN A 397 18.87 26.21 8.56
N SER A 398 19.66 27.21 8.17
CA SER A 398 20.07 27.43 6.79
C SER A 398 20.93 26.31 6.19
N LYS A 399 21.47 25.37 6.99
CA LYS A 399 22.26 24.23 6.48
C LYS A 399 21.51 23.35 5.48
N TYR A 400 20.18 23.35 5.53
CA TYR A 400 19.32 22.55 4.63
C TYR A 400 19.04 23.24 3.29
N LEU A 401 19.24 24.57 3.20
CA LEU A 401 18.86 25.35 2.02
C LEU A 401 19.61 24.96 0.76
N SER A 402 20.88 24.54 0.86
CA SER A 402 21.64 24.14 -0.31
C SER A 402 21.04 22.90 -0.99
N THR A 403 20.58 21.91 -0.21
CA THR A 403 19.92 20.72 -0.74
C THR A 403 18.59 21.10 -1.40
N ILE A 404 17.81 21.96 -0.76
CA ILE A 404 16.52 22.42 -1.29
C ILE A 404 16.69 23.20 -2.60
N ASN A 405 17.61 24.17 -2.63
CA ASN A 405 17.77 25.09 -3.76
C ASN A 405 18.41 24.45 -5.00
N ASN A 406 19.19 23.39 -4.81
CA ASN A 406 19.88 22.70 -5.90
C ASN A 406 19.06 21.55 -6.51
N PHE A 407 17.94 21.18 -5.88
CA PHE A 407 17.09 20.10 -6.35
C PHE A 407 16.07 20.61 -7.38
N VAL A 408 15.84 19.81 -8.43
CA VAL A 408 14.86 20.13 -9.48
C VAL A 408 13.73 19.14 -9.41
N ILE A 409 12.52 19.62 -9.10
CA ILE A 409 11.30 18.81 -9.11
C ILE A 409 10.96 18.39 -10.55
N THR A 410 10.96 17.08 -10.81
CA THR A 410 10.71 16.50 -12.14
C THR A 410 9.49 15.59 -12.20
N ARG A 411 9.07 15.04 -11.06
CA ARG A 411 7.93 14.13 -10.94
C ARG A 411 6.61 14.89 -11.00
N ASN A 412 5.59 14.19 -11.46
CA ASN A 412 4.21 14.66 -11.58
C ASN A 412 3.22 13.87 -10.69
N ASP A 413 3.74 12.86 -9.99
CA ASP A 413 3.09 12.10 -8.93
C ASP A 413 4.07 11.87 -7.76
N LEU A 414 3.51 11.47 -6.61
CA LEU A 414 4.29 11.05 -5.44
C LEU A 414 4.17 9.55 -5.25
N GLY A 415 5.21 8.94 -4.71
CA GLY A 415 5.25 7.52 -4.40
C GLY A 415 6.20 7.23 -3.24
N TRP A 416 6.27 5.97 -2.84
CA TRP A 416 7.19 5.53 -1.80
C TRP A 416 8.67 5.61 -2.22
N ALA A 417 8.95 5.55 -3.53
CA ALA A 417 10.28 5.67 -4.14
C ALA A 417 10.58 7.07 -4.71
N ASP A 418 9.57 7.93 -4.77
CA ASP A 418 9.66 9.26 -5.41
C ASP A 418 9.02 10.28 -4.46
N THR A 419 9.82 10.77 -3.53
CA THR A 419 9.39 11.52 -2.35
C THR A 419 9.55 13.03 -2.47
N GLU A 420 10.07 13.53 -3.60
CA GLU A 420 10.32 14.97 -3.81
C GLU A 420 9.06 15.83 -3.61
N LEU A 421 7.90 15.31 -4.04
CA LEU A 421 6.64 16.05 -3.89
C LEU A 421 6.17 16.13 -2.43
N ALA A 422 6.58 15.21 -1.54
CA ALA A 422 6.26 15.32 -0.12
C ALA A 422 6.90 16.58 0.51
N GLY A 423 8.19 16.81 0.23
CA GLY A 423 8.88 18.03 0.65
C GLY A 423 8.31 19.31 0.02
N LEU A 424 7.96 19.25 -1.27
CA LEU A 424 7.36 20.37 -1.99
C LEU A 424 5.99 20.76 -1.40
N ILE A 425 5.17 19.76 -1.09
CA ILE A 425 3.85 19.93 -0.48
C ILE A 425 4.00 20.61 0.89
N SER A 426 4.88 20.11 1.76
CA SER A 426 5.10 20.71 3.08
C SER A 426 5.59 22.17 2.99
N LEU A 427 6.48 22.48 2.05
CA LEU A 427 6.93 23.86 1.79
C LEU A 427 5.80 24.78 1.31
N ALA A 428 4.86 24.24 0.52
CA ALA A 428 3.71 25.00 0.00
C ALA A 428 2.63 25.27 1.06
N MET A 429 2.52 24.39 2.06
CA MET A 429 1.44 24.40 3.05
C MET A 429 1.81 25.09 4.35
N VAL A 430 2.95 24.73 4.97
CA VAL A 430 3.23 25.10 6.36
C VAL A 430 3.71 26.56 6.47
N PRO A 431 3.01 27.43 7.23
CA PRO A 431 3.23 28.86 7.18
C PRO A 431 4.32 29.37 8.15
N THR A 432 5.59 28.98 7.97
CA THR A 432 6.71 29.56 8.75
C THR A 432 7.31 30.82 8.12
N SER A 433 7.90 31.72 8.92
CA SER A 433 8.44 32.99 8.42
C SER A 433 9.63 32.78 7.46
N HIS A 434 10.52 31.83 7.80
CA HIS A 434 11.73 31.51 7.04
C HIS A 434 11.50 30.70 5.75
N THR A 435 10.30 30.13 5.54
CA THR A 435 9.94 29.43 4.29
C THR A 435 9.15 30.28 3.31
N SER A 436 8.86 31.54 3.66
CA SER A 436 8.01 32.45 2.88
C SER A 436 8.44 32.59 1.42
N SER A 437 9.74 32.68 1.15
CA SER A 437 10.30 32.80 -0.21
C SER A 437 10.19 31.51 -1.04
N LEU A 438 10.18 30.34 -0.39
CA LEU A 438 10.06 29.04 -1.05
C LEU A 438 8.60 28.67 -1.31
N ARG A 439 7.69 29.06 -0.41
CA ARG A 439 6.28 28.67 -0.43
C ARG A 439 5.57 29.07 -1.71
N ALA A 440 5.78 30.29 -2.19
CA ALA A 440 5.12 30.77 -3.41
C ALA A 440 5.52 29.94 -4.64
N SER A 441 6.81 29.65 -4.80
CA SER A 441 7.33 28.81 -5.87
C SER A 441 6.83 27.36 -5.75
N ALA A 442 6.76 26.82 -4.53
CA ALA A 442 6.24 25.48 -4.28
C ALA A 442 4.75 25.36 -4.66
N ARG A 443 3.92 26.33 -4.26
CA ARG A 443 2.50 26.40 -4.66
C ARG A 443 2.34 26.45 -6.17
N GLN A 444 3.12 27.32 -6.84
CA GLN A 444 3.05 27.44 -8.29
C GLN A 444 3.43 26.14 -9.01
N LYS A 445 4.44 25.43 -8.52
CA LYS A 445 4.84 24.13 -9.07
C LYS A 445 3.74 23.07 -8.89
N ILE A 446 3.10 23.02 -7.72
CA ILE A 446 1.97 22.10 -7.46
C ILE A 446 0.80 22.40 -8.41
N ILE A 447 0.46 23.67 -8.60
CA ILE A 447 -0.60 24.10 -9.54
C ILE A 447 -0.28 23.60 -10.97
N THR A 448 0.96 23.77 -11.44
CA THR A 448 1.38 23.29 -12.77
C THR A 448 1.26 21.76 -12.89
N ILE A 449 1.62 21.01 -11.86
CA ILE A 449 1.47 19.54 -11.87
C ILE A 449 -0.03 19.16 -11.86
N ALA A 450 -0.84 19.84 -11.05
CA ALA A 450 -2.29 19.62 -10.99
C ALA A 450 -2.98 19.90 -12.34
N ASP A 451 -2.54 20.93 -13.08
CA ASP A 451 -3.02 21.21 -14.44
C ASP A 451 -2.74 20.05 -15.40
N ALA A 452 -1.52 19.49 -15.37
CA ALA A 452 -1.17 18.34 -16.19
C ALA A 452 -2.00 17.09 -15.82
N ASN A 453 -2.25 16.89 -14.52
CA ASN A 453 -3.09 15.79 -14.04
C ASN A 453 -4.56 15.98 -14.44
N LEU A 454 -5.10 17.22 -14.43
CA LEU A 454 -6.44 17.53 -14.96
C LEU A 454 -6.54 17.24 -16.46
N VAL A 455 -5.53 17.61 -17.26
CA VAL A 455 -5.49 17.31 -18.70
C VAL A 455 -5.56 15.81 -18.93
N THR A 456 -4.74 15.03 -18.21
CA THR A 456 -4.73 13.57 -18.29
C THR A 456 -6.10 12.98 -17.89
N GLN A 457 -6.67 13.45 -16.78
CA GLN A 457 -7.97 13.00 -16.30
C GLN A 457 -9.10 13.29 -17.29
N ASN A 458 -9.11 14.49 -17.89
CA ASN A 458 -10.13 14.88 -18.86
C ASN A 458 -10.00 14.11 -20.18
N ALA A 459 -8.81 13.63 -20.53
CA ALA A 459 -8.60 12.77 -21.68
C ALA A 459 -9.09 11.32 -21.44
N SER A 460 -9.15 10.85 -20.18
CA SER A 460 -9.49 9.47 -19.83
C SER A 460 -10.98 9.14 -19.85
N GLY A 461 -11.37 8.03 -20.49
CA GLY A 461 -12.73 7.47 -20.60
C GLY A 461 -13.46 7.31 -19.26
N TYR A 462 -12.73 6.79 -18.29
CA TYR A 462 -13.09 6.73 -16.87
C TYR A 462 -12.18 7.70 -16.14
N PRO A 463 -12.69 8.60 -15.30
CA PRO A 463 -11.99 9.84 -14.99
C PRO A 463 -10.86 9.68 -13.93
N ALA A 464 -9.93 8.76 -14.16
CA ALA A 464 -8.67 8.61 -13.49
C ALA A 464 -7.59 9.46 -14.21
N PRO A 465 -6.71 10.17 -13.46
CA PRO A 465 -5.57 10.92 -14.01
C PRO A 465 -4.40 9.96 -14.37
N LEU A 466 -4.67 8.93 -15.17
CA LEU A 466 -3.69 7.94 -15.63
C LEU A 466 -3.62 7.92 -17.16
N SER A 467 -2.40 7.84 -17.68
CA SER A 467 -2.11 7.37 -19.03
C SER A 467 -2.19 5.83 -19.09
N THR A 468 -2.16 5.27 -20.29
CA THR A 468 -2.17 3.82 -20.50
C THR A 468 -0.94 3.11 -19.93
N LEU A 469 0.16 3.83 -19.70
CA LEU A 469 1.41 3.28 -19.14
C LEU A 469 1.42 3.26 -17.61
N GLU A 470 0.47 3.93 -16.96
CA GLU A 470 0.44 4.12 -15.51
C GLU A 470 -0.48 3.13 -14.78
N TYR A 471 -0.93 2.08 -15.48
CA TYR A 471 -1.60 0.92 -14.89
C TYR A 471 -0.56 -0.14 -14.50
N TYR A 472 0.26 0.21 -13.52
CA TYR A 472 1.24 -0.66 -12.86
C TYR A 472 0.76 -1.06 -11.46
N TRP A 473 1.54 -1.87 -10.73
CA TRP A 473 1.21 -2.28 -9.37
C TRP A 473 0.91 -1.08 -8.47
N GLY A 474 -0.33 -0.98 -7.99
CA GLY A 474 -0.75 0.11 -7.12
C GLY A 474 -1.19 1.35 -7.89
N SER A 475 -1.65 1.21 -9.14
CA SER A 475 -2.17 2.31 -9.96
C SER A 475 -3.26 3.14 -9.26
N ASN A 476 -4.08 2.53 -8.39
CA ASN A 476 -5.06 3.27 -7.60
C ASN A 476 -4.39 4.17 -6.55
N GLY A 477 -3.26 3.75 -5.98
CA GLY A 477 -2.42 4.61 -5.14
C GLY A 477 -1.87 5.80 -5.93
N ALA A 478 -1.42 5.59 -7.16
CA ALA A 478 -0.97 6.68 -8.05
C ALA A 478 -2.10 7.68 -8.35
N VAL A 479 -3.33 7.18 -8.60
CA VAL A 479 -4.52 8.05 -8.72
C VAL A 479 -4.68 8.88 -7.45
N ALA A 480 -4.73 8.24 -6.27
CA ALA A 480 -4.97 8.91 -5.01
C ALA A 480 -3.91 10.00 -4.73
N ASN A 481 -2.65 9.71 -5.00
CA ASN A 481 -1.54 10.65 -4.85
C ASN A 481 -1.66 11.87 -5.78
N LYS A 482 -2.05 11.67 -7.05
CA LYS A 482 -2.29 12.78 -7.98
C LYS A 482 -3.46 13.66 -7.56
N LEU A 483 -4.50 13.07 -6.96
CA LEU A 483 -5.65 13.83 -6.46
C LEU A 483 -5.28 14.73 -5.27
N ILE A 484 -4.30 14.38 -4.44
CA ILE A 484 -3.77 15.26 -3.38
C ILE A 484 -3.29 16.59 -3.98
N LEU A 485 -2.49 16.52 -5.05
CA LEU A 485 -1.94 17.69 -5.73
C LEU A 485 -3.05 18.58 -6.31
N MET A 486 -4.13 17.97 -6.82
CA MET A 486 -5.31 18.71 -7.29
C MET A 486 -6.06 19.36 -6.13
N GLY A 487 -6.28 18.64 -5.02
CA GLY A 487 -6.90 19.20 -3.82
C GLY A 487 -6.12 20.41 -3.28
N LEU A 488 -4.79 20.32 -3.21
CA LEU A 488 -3.95 21.43 -2.80
C LEU A 488 -3.98 22.59 -3.79
N ALA A 489 -4.02 22.33 -5.10
CA ALA A 489 -4.19 23.37 -6.10
C ALA A 489 -5.53 24.12 -5.92
N TYR A 490 -6.62 23.42 -5.53
CA TYR A 490 -7.86 24.09 -5.11
C TYR A 490 -7.63 24.96 -3.87
N ASP A 491 -7.02 24.44 -2.81
CA ASP A 491 -6.78 25.20 -1.57
C ASP A 491 -5.96 26.48 -1.82
N PHE A 492 -5.03 26.46 -2.79
CA PHE A 492 -4.20 27.62 -3.12
C PHE A 492 -4.84 28.65 -4.05
N THR A 493 -5.81 28.23 -4.89
CA THR A 493 -6.32 29.07 -5.98
C THR A 493 -7.82 29.37 -5.89
N GLY A 494 -8.58 28.57 -5.15
CA GLY A 494 -10.05 28.58 -5.18
C GLY A 494 -10.65 28.08 -6.51
N ASN A 495 -9.84 27.56 -7.44
CA ASN A 495 -10.32 27.10 -8.74
C ASN A 495 -11.06 25.75 -8.61
N ASP A 496 -12.38 25.83 -8.69
CA ASP A 496 -13.31 24.71 -8.52
C ASP A 496 -13.08 23.53 -9.49
N ASN A 497 -12.39 23.74 -10.62
CA ASN A 497 -12.02 22.67 -11.52
C ASN A 497 -11.15 21.59 -10.85
N TYR A 498 -10.28 21.98 -9.93
CA TYR A 498 -9.45 21.01 -9.22
C TYR A 498 -10.26 20.19 -8.22
N ALA A 499 -11.14 20.81 -7.43
CA ALA A 499 -12.02 20.10 -6.50
C ALA A 499 -12.98 19.16 -7.24
N LYS A 500 -13.52 19.58 -8.38
CA LYS A 500 -14.28 18.72 -9.29
C LYS A 500 -13.45 17.57 -9.86
N GLY A 501 -12.16 17.81 -10.13
CA GLY A 501 -11.21 16.76 -10.52
C GLY A 501 -10.99 15.72 -9.42
N VAL A 502 -10.86 16.14 -8.16
CA VAL A 502 -10.83 15.23 -7.01
C VAL A 502 -12.12 14.40 -6.93
N GLY A 503 -13.29 15.04 -7.04
CA GLY A 503 -14.58 14.33 -7.05
C GLY A 503 -14.70 13.28 -8.15
N LYS A 504 -14.25 13.61 -9.37
CA LYS A 504 -14.18 12.66 -10.48
C LYS A 504 -13.27 11.46 -10.19
N GLY A 505 -12.11 11.70 -9.57
CA GLY A 505 -11.21 10.63 -9.16
C GLY A 505 -11.82 9.72 -8.07
N LEU A 506 -12.56 10.29 -7.12
CA LEU A 506 -13.33 9.51 -6.16
C LEU A 506 -14.44 8.69 -6.85
N ASN A 507 -15.11 9.23 -7.86
CA ASN A 507 -16.08 8.45 -8.64
C ASN A 507 -15.42 7.21 -9.26
N TYR A 508 -14.19 7.34 -9.78
CA TYR A 508 -13.43 6.22 -10.31
C TYR A 508 -13.20 5.13 -9.24
N PHE A 509 -12.82 5.47 -8.01
CA PHE A 509 -12.66 4.49 -6.93
C PHE A 509 -13.95 3.79 -6.51
N PHE A 510 -15.08 4.48 -6.60
CA PHE A 510 -16.38 3.97 -6.15
C PHE A 510 -17.26 3.43 -7.28
N GLY A 511 -16.70 3.13 -8.46
CA GLY A 511 -17.40 2.35 -9.49
C GLY A 511 -17.54 3.02 -10.86
N GLN A 512 -17.17 4.29 -11.03
CA GLN A 512 -17.06 4.92 -12.35
C GLN A 512 -15.75 4.54 -13.05
N ASN A 513 -15.54 3.23 -13.20
CA ASN A 513 -14.36 2.64 -13.83
C ASN A 513 -14.77 1.50 -14.76
N THR A 514 -13.81 1.00 -15.55
CA THR A 514 -14.04 -0.04 -16.55
C THR A 514 -14.80 -1.25 -16.02
N LEU A 515 -14.64 -1.60 -14.75
CA LEU A 515 -15.11 -2.83 -14.12
C LEU A 515 -16.44 -2.66 -13.36
N SER A 516 -16.96 -1.43 -13.30
CA SER A 516 -18.16 -1.06 -12.51
C SER A 516 -18.07 -1.56 -11.06
N THR A 517 -16.88 -1.49 -10.47
CA THR A 517 -16.56 -2.07 -9.15
C THR A 517 -15.96 -1.01 -8.27
N SER A 518 -16.41 -0.87 -7.03
CA SER A 518 -15.66 -0.08 -6.07
C SER A 518 -14.39 -0.83 -5.66
N PHE A 519 -13.25 -0.15 -5.78
CA PHE A 519 -11.95 -0.67 -5.34
C PHE A 519 -11.74 -0.53 -3.83
N VAL A 520 -12.73 -0.07 -3.06
CA VAL A 520 -12.66 0.10 -1.61
C VAL A 520 -13.54 -0.94 -0.93
N THR A 521 -12.97 -1.74 -0.03
CA THR A 521 -13.71 -2.81 0.66
C THR A 521 -14.94 -2.24 1.37
N GLY A 522 -16.04 -2.99 1.34
CA GLY A 522 -17.29 -2.63 2.03
C GLY A 522 -17.98 -1.34 1.59
N SER A 523 -17.46 -0.64 0.57
CA SER A 523 -17.98 0.66 0.11
C SER A 523 -18.60 0.53 -1.28
N GLY A 524 -19.92 0.68 -1.38
CA GLY A 524 -20.66 0.55 -2.64
C GLY A 524 -21.34 -0.81 -2.81
N THR A 525 -22.18 -0.93 -3.84
CA THR A 525 -23.02 -2.12 -4.05
C THR A 525 -22.20 -3.32 -4.55
N LYS A 526 -21.23 -3.07 -5.42
CA LYS A 526 -20.27 -4.04 -5.93
C LYS A 526 -18.87 -3.55 -5.55
N ALA A 527 -18.43 -3.90 -4.35
CA ALA A 527 -17.12 -3.57 -3.81
C ALA A 527 -16.17 -4.77 -3.90
N VAL A 528 -14.87 -4.51 -3.80
CA VAL A 528 -13.84 -5.54 -3.57
C VAL A 528 -14.14 -6.33 -2.28
N THR A 529 -14.00 -7.66 -2.34
CA THR A 529 -14.36 -8.57 -1.24
C THR A 529 -13.25 -9.53 -0.86
N GLN A 530 -12.25 -9.75 -1.73
CA GLN A 530 -11.19 -10.73 -1.55
C GLN A 530 -9.80 -10.10 -1.75
N PRO A 531 -9.44 -9.04 -1.01
CA PRO A 531 -8.10 -8.48 -1.09
C PRO A 531 -7.05 -9.53 -0.68
N HIS A 532 -5.85 -9.44 -1.25
CA HIS A 532 -4.71 -10.25 -0.83
C HIS A 532 -4.29 -9.82 0.58
N HIS A 533 -4.77 -10.53 1.62
CA HIS A 533 -4.50 -10.18 3.01
C HIS A 533 -4.56 -11.40 3.94
N ARG A 534 -3.54 -11.59 4.79
CA ARG A 534 -3.35 -12.80 5.61
C ARG A 534 -4.50 -13.09 6.57
N PHE A 535 -4.95 -12.05 7.27
CA PHE A 535 -6.04 -12.14 8.23
C PHE A 535 -7.45 -12.01 7.62
N TRP A 536 -7.67 -11.13 6.65
CA TRP A 536 -8.97 -10.94 5.99
C TRP A 536 -9.21 -11.99 4.89
N SER A 537 -9.08 -13.25 5.26
CA SER A 537 -8.96 -14.40 4.36
C SER A 537 -10.18 -15.32 4.38
N ASN A 538 -11.38 -14.75 4.56
CA ASN A 538 -12.64 -15.49 4.56
C ASN A 538 -12.86 -16.35 3.30
N ALA A 539 -12.37 -15.87 2.15
CA ALA A 539 -12.43 -16.60 0.88
C ALA A 539 -11.64 -17.92 0.89
N ILE A 540 -10.63 -18.05 1.76
CA ILE A 540 -9.86 -19.27 1.98
C ILE A 540 -10.47 -20.11 3.10
N SER A 541 -10.88 -19.47 4.20
CA SER A 541 -11.42 -20.16 5.37
C SER A 541 -12.49 -19.34 6.07
N ALA A 542 -13.67 -19.93 6.29
CA ALA A 542 -14.80 -19.29 6.97
C ALA A 542 -14.50 -18.87 8.43
N ASN A 543 -13.42 -19.41 9.02
CA ASN A 543 -12.94 -19.06 10.37
C ASN A 543 -12.25 -17.70 10.41
N TYR A 544 -11.83 -17.16 9.27
CA TYR A 544 -11.21 -15.85 9.14
C TYR A 544 -12.23 -14.82 8.64
N PRO A 545 -12.10 -13.53 9.04
CA PRO A 545 -13.04 -12.49 8.64
C PRO A 545 -12.92 -12.10 7.17
N ALA A 546 -14.03 -11.59 6.61
CA ALA A 546 -13.99 -10.77 5.40
C ALA A 546 -13.36 -9.40 5.74
N PRO A 547 -12.81 -8.66 4.77
CA PRO A 547 -12.22 -7.36 5.06
C PRO A 547 -13.25 -6.38 5.66
N PRO A 548 -12.88 -5.56 6.65
CA PRO A 548 -13.71 -4.43 7.09
C PRO A 548 -13.83 -3.40 5.96
N PRO A 549 -14.83 -2.51 6.01
CA PRO A 549 -14.91 -1.40 5.07
C PRO A 549 -13.70 -0.47 5.14
N GLY A 550 -13.28 0.08 3.98
CA GLY A 550 -12.33 1.19 3.90
C GLY A 550 -10.94 0.87 3.36
N ALA A 551 -10.61 -0.37 3.00
CA ALA A 551 -9.30 -0.72 2.43
C ALA A 551 -9.28 -0.55 0.91
N LEU A 552 -8.29 0.17 0.38
CA LEU A 552 -8.14 0.43 -1.06
C LEU A 552 -7.30 -0.67 -1.72
N SER A 553 -7.92 -1.37 -2.67
CA SER A 553 -7.23 -2.31 -3.57
C SER A 553 -6.22 -1.57 -4.47
N GLY A 554 -5.06 -2.18 -4.72
CA GLY A 554 -4.00 -1.64 -5.57
C GLY A 554 -4.46 -1.29 -6.98
N GLY A 555 -5.45 -2.00 -7.49
CA GLY A 555 -6.12 -1.66 -8.74
C GLY A 555 -5.50 -2.29 -9.98
N PRO A 556 -5.95 -1.87 -11.18
CA PRO A 556 -5.55 -2.54 -12.40
C PRO A 556 -4.06 -2.40 -12.70
N ASN A 557 -3.42 -3.53 -12.97
CA ASN A 557 -1.99 -3.60 -13.20
C ASN A 557 -1.68 -4.51 -14.40
N ALA A 558 -1.15 -3.94 -15.47
CA ALA A 558 -0.81 -4.65 -16.70
C ALA A 558 0.47 -5.49 -16.60
N GLY A 559 1.25 -5.34 -15.52
CA GLY A 559 2.45 -6.13 -15.25
C GLY A 559 2.14 -7.59 -14.93
N LEU A 560 1.01 -7.86 -14.26
CA LEU A 560 0.57 -9.21 -13.86
C LEU A 560 1.69 -10.01 -13.17
N GLU A 561 2.37 -9.41 -12.20
CA GLU A 561 3.58 -9.93 -11.54
C GLU A 561 3.35 -11.14 -10.63
N ASP A 562 2.16 -11.75 -10.70
CA ASP A 562 1.80 -12.97 -9.99
C ASP A 562 1.09 -13.97 -10.91
N SER A 563 1.28 -15.27 -10.63
CA SER A 563 0.75 -16.34 -11.47
C SER A 563 -0.78 -16.36 -11.56
N THR A 564 -1.47 -15.91 -10.51
CA THR A 564 -2.93 -15.86 -10.48
C THR A 564 -3.42 -14.78 -11.44
N SER A 565 -2.83 -13.58 -11.37
CA SER A 565 -3.09 -12.46 -12.27
C SER A 565 -2.81 -12.83 -13.71
N VAL A 566 -1.67 -13.48 -14.01
CA VAL A 566 -1.38 -13.99 -15.37
C VAL A 566 -2.47 -14.96 -15.83
N SER A 567 -2.86 -15.91 -14.98
CA SER A 567 -3.85 -16.93 -15.33
C SER A 567 -5.25 -16.36 -15.56
N LEU A 568 -5.65 -15.35 -14.79
CA LEU A 568 -6.99 -14.77 -14.85
C LEU A 568 -7.12 -13.67 -15.91
N LEU A 569 -6.05 -12.92 -16.15
CA LEU A 569 -6.08 -11.65 -16.87
C LEU A 569 -5.13 -11.62 -18.08
N GLY A 570 -4.52 -12.76 -18.44
CA GLY A 570 -3.65 -12.86 -19.61
C GLY A 570 -4.27 -12.23 -20.87
N GLY A 571 -3.55 -11.30 -21.49
CA GLY A 571 -4.00 -10.56 -22.68
C GLY A 571 -4.64 -9.19 -22.38
N CYS A 572 -4.86 -8.84 -21.11
CA CYS A 572 -5.43 -7.54 -20.74
C CYS A 572 -4.49 -6.35 -21.02
N GLN A 573 -3.20 -6.56 -21.31
CA GLN A 573 -2.18 -5.49 -21.44
C GLN A 573 -2.49 -4.47 -22.55
N SER A 574 -3.22 -4.89 -23.59
CA SER A 574 -3.70 -3.99 -24.65
C SER A 574 -4.85 -3.06 -24.21
N ARG A 575 -5.46 -3.38 -23.07
CA ARG A 575 -6.59 -2.68 -22.43
C ARG A 575 -6.29 -2.56 -20.92
N PRO A 576 -5.21 -1.87 -20.54
CA PRO A 576 -4.65 -1.95 -19.19
C PRO A 576 -5.64 -1.64 -18.05
N ALA A 577 -6.66 -0.81 -18.30
CA ALA A 577 -7.70 -0.51 -17.31
C ALA A 577 -8.63 -1.70 -16.99
N THR A 578 -8.51 -2.83 -17.71
CA THR A 578 -9.22 -4.09 -17.41
C THR A 578 -8.37 -5.10 -16.63
N CYS A 579 -7.10 -4.81 -16.36
CA CYS A 579 -6.16 -5.76 -15.72
C CYS A 579 -6.35 -5.87 -14.21
N TRP A 580 -7.53 -6.29 -13.75
CA TRP A 580 -7.81 -6.45 -12.33
C TRP A 580 -8.79 -7.60 -12.07
N ALA A 581 -8.61 -8.30 -10.94
CA ALA A 581 -9.50 -9.36 -10.49
C ALA A 581 -9.67 -9.30 -8.96
N ASP A 582 -10.89 -9.50 -8.48
CA ASP A 582 -11.18 -9.66 -7.04
C ASP A 582 -10.83 -11.08 -6.58
N ASN A 583 -9.55 -11.34 -6.37
CA ASN A 583 -9.06 -12.66 -5.97
C ASN A 583 -7.96 -12.55 -4.92
N ILE A 584 -8.11 -13.30 -3.82
CA ILE A 584 -7.18 -13.25 -2.69
C ILE A 584 -5.75 -13.73 -3.05
N ASN A 585 -5.59 -14.54 -4.10
CA ASN A 585 -4.27 -15.00 -4.55
C ASN A 585 -3.61 -14.07 -5.58
N ALA A 586 -4.26 -12.95 -5.96
CA ALA A 586 -3.79 -12.04 -7.00
C ALA A 586 -3.16 -10.77 -6.41
N TYR A 587 -2.00 -10.91 -5.75
CA TYR A 587 -1.36 -9.79 -5.05
C TYR A 587 -1.01 -8.61 -5.96
N ALA A 588 -0.65 -8.86 -7.23
CA ALA A 588 -0.19 -7.81 -8.14
C ALA A 588 -1.31 -6.84 -8.53
N VAL A 589 -2.58 -7.25 -8.43
CA VAL A 589 -3.75 -6.44 -8.81
C VAL A 589 -4.70 -6.17 -7.63
N ASN A 590 -4.68 -6.98 -6.57
CA ASN A 590 -5.69 -6.91 -5.50
C ASN A 590 -5.15 -6.97 -4.07
N GLU A 591 -3.87 -6.66 -3.87
CA GLU A 591 -3.38 -6.35 -2.52
C GLU A 591 -3.97 -5.03 -1.99
N ILE A 592 -3.66 -4.73 -0.73
CA ILE A 592 -4.01 -3.49 -0.01
C ILE A 592 -2.77 -3.05 0.77
N THR A 593 -2.57 -1.74 1.00
CA THR A 593 -1.42 -1.26 1.79
C THR A 593 -1.64 0.14 2.36
N ILE A 594 -0.91 0.45 3.43
CA ILE A 594 -0.90 1.74 4.13
C ILE A 594 -0.67 2.93 3.18
N ASN A 595 0.18 2.80 2.16
CA ASN A 595 0.52 3.90 1.26
C ASN A 595 -0.55 4.18 0.19
N TRP A 596 -1.51 3.28 0.00
CA TRP A 596 -2.69 3.51 -0.85
C TRP A 596 -3.85 4.03 -0.01
N ASN A 597 -3.99 3.53 1.21
CA ASN A 597 -5.04 3.94 2.14
C ASN A 597 -4.84 5.36 2.69
N ALA A 598 -3.59 5.78 2.94
CA ALA A 598 -3.31 7.13 3.45
C ALA A 598 -3.76 8.25 2.49
N PRO A 599 -3.40 8.22 1.19
CA PRO A 599 -3.89 9.23 0.25
C PRO A 599 -5.39 9.08 -0.05
N LEU A 600 -5.99 7.88 0.05
CA LEU A 600 -7.46 7.76 -0.02
C LEU A 600 -8.13 8.56 1.10
N ALA A 601 -7.67 8.38 2.35
CA ALA A 601 -8.17 9.11 3.51
C ALA A 601 -8.00 10.63 3.35
N TRP A 602 -6.83 11.06 2.86
CA TRP A 602 -6.55 12.47 2.58
C TRP A 602 -7.57 13.06 1.60
N ASN A 603 -7.81 12.39 0.46
CA ASN A 603 -8.74 12.87 -0.57
C ASN A 603 -10.19 12.88 -0.10
N LEU A 604 -10.61 11.88 0.68
CA LEU A 604 -11.94 11.84 1.26
C LEU A 604 -12.13 12.96 2.29
N ALA A 605 -11.10 13.29 3.08
CA ALA A 605 -11.16 14.40 4.03
C ALA A 605 -11.27 15.74 3.28
N PHE A 606 -10.41 15.97 2.27
CA PHE A 606 -10.49 17.14 1.40
C PHE A 606 -11.89 17.31 0.80
N TYR A 607 -12.48 16.24 0.25
CA TYR A 607 -13.73 16.36 -0.47
C TYR A 607 -14.95 16.53 0.46
N ASN A 608 -14.91 15.95 1.67
CA ASN A 608 -15.90 16.20 2.72
C ASN A 608 -15.78 17.62 3.32
N ASP A 609 -14.57 18.19 3.34
CA ASP A 609 -14.32 19.58 3.70
C ASP A 609 -14.88 20.54 2.62
N TYR A 610 -14.59 20.28 1.34
CA TYR A 610 -15.16 21.00 0.20
C TYR A 610 -16.71 20.99 0.18
N ALA A 611 -17.33 19.89 0.62
CA ALA A 611 -18.78 19.79 0.77
C ALA A 611 -19.37 20.79 1.79
N GLN A 612 -18.59 21.17 2.81
CA GLN A 612 -19.01 22.09 3.86
C GLN A 612 -18.82 23.56 3.46
N GLY A 613 -17.68 23.90 2.83
CA GLY A 613 -17.37 25.27 2.41
C GLY A 613 -18.38 25.88 1.44
N ASN A 614 -19.05 25.04 0.63
CA ASN A 614 -20.09 25.48 -0.31
C ASN A 614 -21.48 25.70 0.32
N ASN A 615 -21.68 25.43 1.61
CA ASN A 615 -22.90 25.84 2.31
C ASN A 615 -22.85 27.31 2.78
N GLY A 616 -21.68 27.97 2.73
CA GLY A 616 -21.47 29.35 3.17
C GLY A 616 -21.45 30.41 2.07
N SER A 617 -21.46 30.02 0.79
CA SER A 617 -21.37 30.94 -0.35
C SER A 617 -22.74 31.50 -0.77
N ASN A 618 -23.39 32.21 0.15
CA ASN A 618 -24.34 33.29 -0.17
C ASN A 618 -23.88 34.66 0.36
N SER A 619 -22.58 34.79 0.67
CA SER A 619 -21.95 36.07 1.01
C SER A 619 -20.61 36.19 0.31
N SER A 620 -20.66 36.63 -0.95
CA SER A 620 -19.51 37.05 -1.73
C SER A 620 -18.95 38.35 -1.15
N SER A 621 -17.74 38.32 -0.58
CA SER A 621 -16.91 39.52 -0.46
C SER A 621 -15.74 39.40 -1.43
N SER A 622 -15.94 39.99 -2.61
CA SER A 622 -14.90 40.22 -3.61
C SER A 622 -13.83 41.15 -3.05
N ILE A 623 -12.61 40.66 -2.85
CA ILE A 623 -11.45 41.54 -2.63
C ILE A 623 -10.96 41.99 -4.00
N ALA A 624 -11.34 43.21 -4.36
CA ALA A 624 -10.77 43.92 -5.50
C ALA A 624 -9.35 44.37 -5.15
N VAL A 625 -8.40 44.02 -6.02
CA VAL A 625 -7.02 44.53 -5.99
C VAL A 625 -7.05 46.01 -6.36
N SER A 626 -6.40 46.86 -5.57
CA SER A 626 -6.09 48.24 -5.96
C SER A 626 -4.71 48.64 -5.43
N SER A 627 -3.94 49.20 -6.34
CA SER A 627 -2.52 49.55 -6.28
C SER A 627 -2.25 50.91 -5.62
N SER A 628 -1.18 50.95 -4.82
CA SER A 628 -0.20 52.05 -4.56
C SER A 628 -0.68 53.49 -4.30
N SER A 629 -0.26 54.06 -3.15
CA SER A 629 0.62 55.26 -3.08
C SER A 629 1.02 55.61 -1.63
N GLN A 630 2.25 56.09 -1.47
CA GLN A 630 2.88 56.52 -0.22
C GLN A 630 2.34 57.87 0.30
N ALA A 631 2.32 58.06 1.62
CA ALA A 631 2.81 59.29 2.28
C ALA A 631 3.02 59.09 3.81
N THR A 632 4.17 59.55 4.28
CA THR A 632 4.60 59.91 5.65
C THR A 632 3.65 60.95 6.29
N SER A 633 3.46 61.17 7.62
CA SER A 633 4.37 61.16 8.79
C SER A 633 3.59 61.34 10.13
N SER A 634 4.26 60.95 11.24
CA SER A 634 4.29 61.52 12.63
C SER A 634 3.08 61.46 13.60
N SER A 635 3.20 60.52 14.55
CA SER A 635 3.12 60.61 16.03
C SER A 635 2.06 61.46 16.76
N SER A 636 1.31 60.81 17.66
CA SER A 636 1.28 61.14 19.10
C SER A 636 0.67 59.99 19.93
N VAL A 637 1.13 59.93 21.18
CA VAL A 637 0.95 58.86 22.17
C VAL A 637 -0.28 59.15 23.04
N SER A 638 -1.03 58.13 23.47
CA SER A 638 -1.66 58.08 24.80
C SER A 638 -2.12 56.66 25.16
N SER A 639 -1.78 56.29 26.38
CA SER A 639 -2.01 55.03 27.08
C SER A 639 -3.42 54.92 27.68
N SER A 640 -3.93 53.69 27.80
CA SER A 640 -4.73 53.28 28.96
C SER A 640 -4.81 51.76 29.06
N SER A 641 -4.41 51.27 30.23
CA SER A 641 -4.49 49.89 30.68
C SER A 641 -5.85 49.65 31.34
N SER A 642 -6.43 48.46 31.20
CA SER A 642 -7.46 47.96 32.11
C SER A 642 -7.41 46.44 32.13
N SER A 643 -6.91 45.91 33.23
CA SER A 643 -7.02 44.53 33.68
C SER A 643 -8.29 44.38 34.51
N VAL A 644 -9.09 43.35 34.22
CA VAL A 644 -10.15 42.87 35.11
C VAL A 644 -10.04 41.37 35.22
N ALA A 645 -9.73 40.92 36.44
CA ALA A 645 -9.82 39.54 36.88
C ALA A 645 -11.29 39.18 37.13
N VAL A 646 -11.71 37.98 36.72
CA VAL A 646 -12.96 37.37 37.17
C VAL A 646 -12.67 35.98 37.69
N THR A 647 -12.80 35.87 39.01
CA THR A 647 -12.90 34.68 39.83
C THR A 647 -14.08 33.83 39.38
N SER A 648 -13.89 32.53 39.16
CA SER A 648 -15.01 31.59 39.07
C SER A 648 -14.75 30.35 39.92
N SER A 649 -15.77 30.05 40.71
CA SER A 649 -15.82 29.13 41.83
C SER A 649 -15.87 27.68 41.35
N SER A 650 -14.93 26.88 41.82
CA SER A 650 -14.90 25.43 41.67
C SER A 650 -15.99 24.79 42.55
N SER A 651 -16.96 24.14 41.91
CA SER A 651 -17.84 23.15 42.55
C SER A 651 -17.38 21.76 42.12
N SER A 652 -16.78 21.06 43.07
CA SER A 652 -16.27 19.71 42.97
C SER A 652 -17.41 18.69 43.00
N ILE A 653 -17.69 18.06 41.85
CA ILE A 653 -18.38 16.76 41.81
C ILE A 653 -17.31 15.70 41.62
N SER A 654 -16.80 15.18 42.73
CA SER A 654 -15.99 13.96 42.74
C SER A 654 -16.90 12.77 42.43
N SER A 655 -16.82 12.23 41.22
CA SER A 655 -17.29 10.88 40.92
C SER A 655 -16.09 9.94 40.87
N SER A 656 -15.67 9.50 42.05
CA SER A 656 -14.77 8.37 42.24
C SER A 656 -15.47 7.09 41.78
N ARG A 657 -15.34 6.74 40.50
CA ARG A 657 -15.59 5.36 40.05
C ARG A 657 -14.43 4.50 40.51
N SER A 658 -14.54 4.05 41.75
CA SER A 658 -13.84 2.88 42.26
C SER A 658 -14.32 1.69 41.45
N SER A 659 -13.46 1.13 40.58
CA SER A 659 -13.66 -0.20 40.03
C SER A 659 -13.44 -1.20 41.17
N SER A 660 -14.49 -1.44 41.94
CA SER A 660 -14.57 -2.61 42.81
C SER A 660 -14.51 -3.84 41.91
N VAL A 661 -13.33 -4.45 41.86
CA VAL A 661 -13.13 -5.80 41.32
C VAL A 661 -13.94 -6.73 42.22
N ALA A 662 -15.17 -7.05 41.79
CA ALA A 662 -15.85 -8.22 42.30
C ALA A 662 -15.11 -9.44 41.74
N SER A 663 -14.19 -9.96 42.54
CA SER A 663 -13.57 -11.26 42.38
C SER A 663 -14.65 -12.34 42.40
N SER A 664 -15.12 -12.75 41.23
CA SER A 664 -15.73 -14.07 41.09
C SER A 664 -14.61 -15.10 41.16
N LEU A 665 -14.36 -15.58 42.37
CA LEU A 665 -13.56 -16.78 42.62
C LEU A 665 -14.22 -17.95 41.88
N GLY A 666 -13.67 -18.33 40.72
CA GLY A 666 -14.06 -19.55 39.99
C GLY A 666 -14.36 -19.41 38.51
N ALA A 667 -14.37 -18.21 37.91
CA ALA A 667 -14.68 -18.08 36.48
C ALA A 667 -13.55 -18.64 35.59
N GLN A 668 -13.90 -19.61 34.74
CA GLN A 668 -13.03 -20.09 33.67
C GLN A 668 -12.72 -18.93 32.70
N GLN A 669 -11.46 -18.76 32.37
CA GLN A 669 -10.94 -17.79 31.40
C GLN A 669 -10.26 -18.52 30.26
N CYS A 670 -10.18 -17.89 29.10
CA CYS A 670 -9.35 -18.37 28.02
C CYS A 670 -7.94 -17.82 28.14
N ASN A 671 -6.94 -18.69 28.33
CA ASN A 671 -5.55 -18.36 28.05
C ASN A 671 -5.32 -18.48 26.54
N TRP A 672 -5.60 -17.41 25.82
CA TRP A 672 -5.45 -17.34 24.37
C TRP A 672 -4.04 -16.90 24.02
N TYR A 673 -3.19 -17.84 23.61
CA TYR A 673 -1.78 -17.62 23.32
C TYR A 673 -1.05 -16.75 24.36
N GLY A 674 -1.28 -16.99 25.66
CA GLY A 674 -0.60 -16.27 26.74
C GLY A 674 -1.34 -15.02 27.24
N THR A 675 -2.46 -14.63 26.63
CA THR A 675 -3.29 -13.51 27.08
C THR A 675 -4.62 -14.03 27.63
N LEU A 676 -5.00 -13.58 28.83
CA LEU A 676 -6.24 -14.00 29.48
C LEU A 676 -7.43 -13.18 28.99
N TYR A 677 -8.41 -13.86 28.39
CA TYR A 677 -9.71 -13.31 28.03
C TYR A 677 -10.84 -14.02 28.79
N PRO A 678 -11.94 -13.34 29.11
CA PRO A 678 -13.16 -14.00 29.58
C PRO A 678 -13.66 -15.04 28.57
N LEU A 679 -14.25 -16.14 29.05
CA LEU A 679 -15.03 -17.00 28.17
C LEU A 679 -16.37 -16.35 27.81
N CYS A 680 -16.78 -16.48 26.56
CA CYS A 680 -18.10 -16.04 26.13
C CYS A 680 -19.20 -16.94 26.71
N VAL A 681 -20.31 -16.33 27.13
CA VAL A 681 -21.48 -17.00 27.71
C VAL A 681 -22.48 -17.37 26.61
N THR A 682 -22.70 -16.49 25.63
CA THR A 682 -23.69 -16.71 24.55
C THR A 682 -23.05 -17.01 23.20
N THR A 683 -21.85 -16.49 22.94
CA THR A 683 -21.11 -16.73 21.69
C THR A 683 -20.58 -18.17 21.68
N THR A 684 -21.08 -18.99 20.75
CA THR A 684 -20.79 -20.44 20.69
C THR A 684 -19.52 -20.81 19.94
N SER A 685 -18.96 -19.90 19.13
CA SER A 685 -17.72 -20.07 18.36
C SER A 685 -17.08 -18.72 18.04
N GLY A 686 -15.75 -18.67 18.00
CA GLY A 686 -14.94 -17.49 17.70
C GLY A 686 -14.79 -16.53 18.89
N TRP A 687 -14.47 -15.29 18.57
CA TRP A 687 -14.50 -14.15 19.47
C TRP A 687 -15.92 -13.61 19.61
N GLY A 688 -16.25 -13.11 20.80
CA GLY A 688 -17.51 -12.43 21.09
C GLY A 688 -17.28 -11.13 21.86
N TYR A 689 -18.35 -10.37 22.05
CA TYR A 689 -18.34 -9.17 22.90
C TYR A 689 -19.58 -9.20 23.80
N GLU A 690 -19.35 -9.46 25.08
CA GLU A 690 -20.40 -9.70 26.07
C GLU A 690 -20.03 -8.99 27.37
N ASN A 691 -21.00 -8.45 28.09
CA ASN A 691 -20.75 -7.71 29.35
C ASN A 691 -19.73 -6.56 29.19
N ASN A 692 -19.83 -5.83 28.08
CA ASN A 692 -18.94 -4.71 27.69
C ASN A 692 -17.45 -5.07 27.68
N ARG A 693 -17.10 -6.28 27.20
CA ARG A 693 -15.71 -6.69 27.01
C ARG A 693 -15.61 -7.77 25.92
N SER A 694 -14.45 -7.82 25.26
CA SER A 694 -14.11 -8.93 24.36
C SER A 694 -14.02 -10.24 25.14
N CYS A 695 -14.56 -11.32 24.58
CA CYS A 695 -14.52 -12.67 25.14
C CYS A 695 -14.19 -13.70 24.05
N ILE A 696 -13.83 -14.92 24.43
CA ILE A 696 -13.56 -16.02 23.50
C ILE A 696 -14.50 -17.17 23.84
N SER A 697 -15.19 -17.72 22.86
CA SER A 697 -16.05 -18.89 23.08
C SER A 697 -15.25 -20.09 23.60
N ALA A 698 -15.88 -20.91 24.44
CA ALA A 698 -15.24 -22.10 25.01
C ALA A 698 -14.74 -23.06 23.91
N SER A 699 -15.53 -23.27 22.85
CA SER A 699 -15.16 -24.14 21.73
C SER A 699 -13.90 -23.67 21.01
N THR A 700 -13.78 -22.37 20.75
CA THR A 700 -12.59 -21.78 20.13
C THR A 700 -11.40 -21.83 21.07
N CYS A 701 -11.60 -21.50 22.35
CA CYS A 701 -10.53 -21.57 23.34
C CYS A 701 -9.98 -22.99 23.54
N SER A 702 -10.85 -24.00 23.57
CA SER A 702 -10.46 -25.41 23.72
C SER A 702 -9.68 -25.96 22.52
N GLY A 703 -9.75 -25.30 21.35
CA GLY A 703 -8.95 -25.67 20.17
C GLY A 703 -7.49 -25.23 20.23
N GLN A 704 -7.08 -24.53 21.29
CA GLN A 704 -5.73 -24.02 21.46
C GLN A 704 -4.71 -25.14 21.73
N PRO A 705 -3.48 -25.08 21.16
CA PRO A 705 -2.41 -26.01 21.49
C PRO A 705 -1.88 -25.73 22.90
N ALA A 706 -1.48 -26.78 23.63
CA ALA A 706 -0.86 -26.63 24.95
C ALA A 706 0.38 -25.71 24.88
N PRO A 707 0.61 -24.84 25.88
CA PRO A 707 -0.06 -24.73 27.19
C PRO A 707 -1.27 -23.78 27.22
N PHE A 708 -1.81 -23.40 26.06
CA PHE A 708 -2.93 -22.47 25.94
C PHE A 708 -4.28 -23.20 26.00
N GLY A 709 -5.36 -22.44 26.21
CA GLY A 709 -6.72 -22.99 26.33
C GLY A 709 -7.44 -22.50 27.58
N ILE A 710 -8.52 -23.18 27.95
CA ILE A 710 -9.34 -22.79 29.11
C ILE A 710 -8.55 -22.99 30.40
N VAL A 711 -8.45 -21.94 31.22
CA VAL A 711 -7.75 -21.92 32.50
C VAL A 711 -8.66 -21.37 33.60
N GLY A 712 -8.43 -21.76 34.86
CA GLY A 712 -9.28 -21.38 35.99
C GLY A 712 -10.46 -22.33 36.21
N GLY A 713 -11.00 -22.33 37.42
CA GLY A 713 -11.94 -23.34 37.92
C GLY A 713 -11.28 -24.19 39.02
N GLY A 714 -11.61 -23.90 40.28
CA GLY A 714 -11.05 -24.61 41.42
C GLY A 714 -11.61 -26.03 41.54
N GLY A 715 -10.72 -27.02 41.56
CA GLY A 715 -11.01 -28.42 41.89
C GLY A 715 -9.75 -29.25 42.04
N SER A 716 -9.41 -29.59 43.28
CA SER A 716 -8.26 -30.36 43.81
C SER A 716 -7.62 -31.47 42.95
N SER A 717 -6.28 -31.44 42.98
CA SER A 717 -5.32 -32.56 43.10
C SER A 717 -5.66 -33.95 42.53
N THR A 718 -4.88 -34.38 41.54
CA THR A 718 -4.14 -35.65 41.66
C THR A 718 -2.77 -35.48 41.04
N ALA A 719 -1.76 -35.27 41.89
CA ALA A 719 -0.38 -35.48 41.51
C ALA A 719 -0.18 -36.98 41.24
N THR A 720 0.25 -37.33 40.03
CA THR A 720 0.87 -38.63 39.79
C THR A 720 2.34 -38.39 39.50
N SER A 721 3.14 -38.80 40.46
CA SER A 721 4.60 -38.83 40.48
C SER A 721 5.19 -39.71 39.38
N SER A 722 6.23 -39.23 38.71
CA SER A 722 7.33 -40.09 38.30
C SER A 722 8.65 -39.37 38.53
N VAL A 723 9.43 -39.99 39.41
CA VAL A 723 10.67 -39.56 40.06
C VAL A 723 11.81 -39.46 39.05
N ALA A 724 12.53 -38.33 39.04
CA ALA A 724 13.86 -38.24 38.42
C ALA A 724 14.91 -38.32 39.54
N SER A 725 15.70 -39.38 39.52
CA SER A 725 16.81 -39.60 40.46
C SER A 725 17.94 -38.62 40.26
N SER A 726 18.49 -38.17 41.38
CA SER A 726 19.54 -37.17 41.51
C SER A 726 20.95 -37.77 41.70
N ARG A 727 21.96 -36.97 41.28
CA ARG A 727 23.38 -36.88 41.71
C ARG A 727 24.43 -37.75 40.95
N PRO A 728 25.74 -37.39 41.02
CA PRO A 728 26.35 -36.09 40.67
C PRO A 728 27.74 -36.23 39.97
N LEU A 729 28.31 -35.07 39.58
CA LEU A 729 29.73 -34.69 39.40
C LEU A 729 30.84 -35.76 39.40
N SER A 730 31.71 -35.67 38.38
CA SER A 730 33.17 -35.63 38.59
C SER A 730 33.94 -35.10 37.37
N SER A 731 34.78 -34.11 37.66
CA SER A 731 35.88 -33.52 36.88
C SER A 731 36.99 -34.52 36.55
N SER A 732 37.70 -34.37 35.42
CA SER A 732 39.18 -34.27 35.41
C SER A 732 39.72 -33.69 34.10
N SER A 733 40.70 -32.82 34.29
CA SER A 733 41.64 -32.20 33.36
C SER A 733 42.65 -33.16 32.73
N SER A 734 43.16 -32.85 31.53
CA SER A 734 44.61 -32.89 31.25
C SER A 734 44.97 -32.22 29.92
N SER A 735 46.00 -31.39 30.00
CA SER A 735 46.59 -30.51 28.98
C SER A 735 47.89 -31.12 28.43
N VAL A 736 48.18 -30.96 27.14
CA VAL A 736 49.56 -30.84 26.56
C VAL A 736 49.41 -30.12 25.20
N ARG A 737 49.80 -28.85 24.99
CA ARG A 737 51.11 -28.16 24.84
C ARG A 737 51.69 -28.17 23.40
N SER A 738 51.91 -26.94 22.89
CA SER A 738 52.87 -26.47 21.87
C SER A 738 52.60 -26.86 20.40
N SER A 739 52.79 -26.01 19.37
CA SER A 739 53.68 -24.84 19.15
C SER A 739 53.24 -23.99 17.94
N THR A 740 53.39 -22.66 18.02
CA THR A 740 53.60 -21.71 16.89
C THR A 740 55.12 -21.66 16.55
N PRO A 741 55.63 -21.17 15.38
CA PRO A 741 55.21 -19.92 14.71
C PRO A 741 55.38 -19.78 13.16
N ALA A 742 54.81 -18.67 12.67
CA ALA A 742 55.26 -17.76 11.59
C ALA A 742 55.26 -18.16 10.09
N SER A 743 54.45 -17.38 9.36
CA SER A 743 54.76 -16.64 8.12
C SER A 743 54.76 -17.32 6.73
N SER A 744 53.93 -16.69 5.88
CA SER A 744 54.19 -16.23 4.50
C SER A 744 53.64 -17.01 3.29
N SER A 745 53.17 -16.17 2.35
CA SER A 745 52.93 -16.36 0.90
C SER A 745 51.63 -17.02 0.41
N ILE A 746 50.84 -16.16 -0.26
CA ILE A 746 49.89 -16.48 -1.34
C ILE A 746 50.69 -17.10 -2.51
N PRO A 747 50.11 -18.08 -3.23
CA PRO A 747 49.77 -17.80 -4.62
C PRO A 747 48.35 -18.23 -5.01
N ALA A 748 47.94 -17.63 -6.12
CA ALA A 748 46.65 -17.64 -6.75
C ALA A 748 46.23 -19.00 -7.37
N SER A 749 44.92 -19.12 -7.55
CA SER A 749 44.21 -19.76 -8.66
C SER A 749 44.51 -21.24 -8.99
N SER A 750 43.51 -22.10 -8.75
CA SER A 750 43.24 -23.22 -9.65
C SER A 750 41.76 -23.30 -9.99
N SER A 751 41.49 -22.96 -11.24
CA SER A 751 40.28 -23.23 -11.99
C SER A 751 40.01 -24.73 -12.08
N SER A 752 38.80 -25.15 -11.71
CA SER A 752 38.25 -26.45 -12.10
C SER A 752 37.16 -26.21 -13.14
N SER A 753 37.41 -26.59 -14.39
CA SER A 753 36.50 -26.42 -15.51
C SER A 753 36.16 -27.77 -16.15
N VAL A 754 34.84 -28.06 -16.13
CA VAL A 754 33.96 -28.73 -17.12
C VAL A 754 34.01 -30.24 -17.40
N ALA A 755 32.82 -30.86 -17.30
CA ALA A 755 32.16 -31.64 -18.37
C ALA A 755 30.63 -31.41 -18.20
N SER A 756 29.88 -30.62 -19.00
CA SER A 756 29.31 -30.83 -20.36
C SER A 756 28.68 -32.22 -20.55
N VAL A 757 27.43 -32.42 -20.99
CA VAL A 757 26.66 -31.79 -22.07
C VAL A 757 25.14 -31.96 -21.82
N GLY A 758 24.40 -30.86 -21.91
CA GLY A 758 22.99 -30.85 -22.31
C GLY A 758 22.85 -29.91 -23.50
N THR A 759 23.43 -30.28 -24.66
CA THR A 759 23.24 -29.56 -25.94
C THR A 759 21.81 -29.78 -26.39
N GLY A 760 20.91 -28.95 -25.88
CA GLY A 760 19.51 -29.00 -26.22
C GLY A 760 18.77 -27.70 -25.96
N GLY A 761 19.42 -26.60 -25.53
CA GLY A 761 18.69 -25.36 -25.33
C GLY A 761 18.61 -24.54 -26.62
N LYS A 762 17.40 -24.08 -26.98
CA LYS A 762 17.21 -22.99 -27.95
C LYS A 762 17.13 -21.68 -27.18
N CYS A 763 18.07 -20.78 -27.42
CA CYS A 763 18.10 -19.45 -26.81
C CYS A 763 17.51 -18.40 -27.75
N GLN A 764 16.66 -17.53 -27.23
CA GLN A 764 16.05 -16.44 -27.98
C GLN A 764 16.15 -15.14 -27.18
N TYR A 765 16.57 -14.07 -27.84
CA TYR A 765 16.49 -12.72 -27.31
C TYR A 765 15.25 -12.05 -27.88
N LEU A 766 14.37 -11.53 -27.03
CA LEU A 766 13.15 -10.85 -27.40
C LEU A 766 13.11 -9.47 -26.76
N VAL A 767 12.99 -8.40 -27.56
CA VAL A 767 12.67 -7.07 -27.03
C VAL A 767 11.19 -7.06 -26.70
N SER A 768 10.86 -7.00 -25.41
CA SER A 768 9.49 -7.03 -24.91
C SER A 768 8.80 -5.67 -25.02
N ASN A 769 9.57 -4.59 -24.86
CA ASN A 769 9.12 -3.20 -25.02
C ASN A 769 10.33 -2.27 -25.23
N GLU A 770 10.15 -1.15 -25.92
CA GLU A 770 11.17 -0.11 -26.05
C GLU A 770 10.56 1.30 -26.11
N TRP A 771 11.29 2.31 -25.62
CA TRP A 771 10.86 3.72 -25.56
C TRP A 771 12.08 4.62 -25.61
N ASN A 772 11.99 5.85 -26.12
CA ASN A 772 13.09 6.83 -26.12
C ASN A 772 14.48 6.20 -26.31
N ASN A 773 15.34 6.29 -25.28
CA ASN A 773 16.63 5.63 -25.16
C ASN A 773 16.62 4.40 -24.23
N GLY A 774 15.47 3.87 -23.81
CA GLY A 774 15.31 2.70 -22.94
C GLY A 774 14.61 1.50 -23.61
N PHE A 775 14.76 0.31 -23.04
CA PHE A 775 14.02 -0.89 -23.45
C PHE A 775 13.98 -1.93 -22.34
N THR A 776 13.04 -2.86 -22.45
CA THR A 776 13.04 -4.14 -21.73
C THR A 776 13.15 -5.28 -22.72
N ALA A 777 13.99 -6.27 -22.42
CA ALA A 777 14.11 -7.48 -23.20
C ALA A 777 14.22 -8.73 -22.32
N THR A 778 13.96 -9.87 -22.94
CA THR A 778 13.98 -11.19 -22.32
C THR A 778 14.90 -12.12 -23.09
N VAL A 779 15.71 -12.91 -22.38
CA VAL A 779 16.36 -14.10 -22.95
C VAL A 779 15.58 -15.34 -22.50
N ARG A 780 15.01 -16.06 -23.46
CA ARG A 780 14.30 -17.33 -23.25
C ARG A 780 15.23 -18.49 -23.59
N ILE A 781 15.40 -19.43 -22.67
CA ILE A 781 16.14 -20.68 -22.87
C ILE A 781 15.13 -21.82 -22.85
N THR A 782 14.92 -22.48 -24.00
CA THR A 782 13.98 -23.61 -24.14
C THR A 782 14.74 -24.92 -24.27
N ASN A 783 14.55 -25.87 -23.36
CA ASN A 783 15.17 -27.19 -23.46
C ASN A 783 14.44 -28.06 -24.50
N THR A 784 15.00 -28.15 -25.70
CA THR A 784 14.57 -29.02 -26.80
C THR A 784 15.20 -30.42 -26.77
N GLY A 785 16.04 -30.72 -25.78
CA GLY A 785 16.63 -32.04 -25.57
C GLY A 785 15.68 -33.02 -24.83
N SER A 786 16.13 -34.26 -24.68
CA SER A 786 15.40 -35.34 -23.98
C SER A 786 15.74 -35.49 -22.50
N SER A 787 16.65 -34.69 -21.96
CA SER A 787 17.09 -34.70 -20.56
C SER A 787 17.09 -33.28 -19.97
N ALA A 788 16.95 -33.16 -18.65
CA ALA A 788 16.93 -31.86 -17.99
C ALA A 788 18.28 -31.14 -18.08
N ILE A 789 18.26 -29.83 -18.35
CA ILE A 789 19.43 -28.96 -18.22
C ILE A 789 19.59 -28.63 -16.74
N ASN A 790 20.76 -28.91 -16.15
CA ASN A 790 21.06 -28.63 -14.74
C ASN A 790 22.17 -27.57 -14.67
N GLY A 791 21.78 -26.35 -14.31
CA GLY A 791 22.59 -25.15 -14.43
C GLY A 791 22.59 -24.62 -15.85
N TRP A 792 22.53 -23.29 -16.00
CA TRP A 792 22.64 -22.64 -17.30
C TRP A 792 23.38 -21.31 -17.19
N THR A 793 24.12 -21.01 -18.25
CA THR A 793 24.82 -19.74 -18.43
C THR A 793 24.70 -19.31 -19.88
N VAL A 794 24.34 -18.06 -20.11
CA VAL A 794 24.20 -17.45 -21.44
C VAL A 794 24.97 -16.13 -21.50
N ASN A 795 25.44 -15.77 -22.69
CA ASN A 795 26.30 -14.62 -22.95
C ASN A 795 25.84 -13.87 -24.20
N TRP A 796 25.92 -12.55 -24.18
CA TRP A 796 25.66 -11.72 -25.35
C TRP A 796 26.41 -10.39 -25.24
N SER A 797 26.49 -9.65 -26.35
CA SER A 797 27.08 -8.31 -26.38
C SER A 797 26.31 -7.40 -27.32
N TYR A 798 26.25 -6.11 -26.99
CA TYR A 798 25.73 -5.07 -27.86
C TYR A 798 26.87 -4.34 -28.57
N SER A 799 26.67 -3.99 -29.84
CA SER A 799 27.63 -3.26 -30.65
C SER A 799 27.27 -1.78 -30.82
N ASP A 800 26.07 -1.38 -30.41
CA ASP A 800 25.49 -0.06 -30.67
C ASP A 800 25.65 0.94 -29.50
N GLY A 801 26.36 0.57 -28.44
CA GLY A 801 26.50 1.38 -27.23
C GLY A 801 25.44 1.10 -26.15
N THR A 802 24.53 0.15 -26.37
CA THR A 802 23.54 -0.28 -25.38
C THR A 802 24.19 -0.75 -24.08
N ARG A 803 23.53 -0.44 -22.95
CA ARG A 803 23.92 -0.87 -21.59
C ARG A 803 22.71 -1.36 -20.83
N ILE A 804 22.82 -2.52 -20.19
CA ILE A 804 21.82 -3.04 -19.27
C ILE A 804 21.93 -2.26 -17.95
N THR A 805 20.80 -1.79 -17.45
CA THR A 805 20.67 -1.02 -16.21
C THR A 805 20.06 -1.83 -15.08
N ASN A 806 19.21 -2.82 -15.40
CA ASN A 806 18.59 -3.69 -14.42
C ASN A 806 18.33 -5.10 -15.00
N SER A 807 18.24 -6.12 -14.15
CA SER A 807 17.92 -7.50 -14.55
C SER A 807 17.16 -8.27 -13.48
N TRP A 808 16.35 -9.23 -13.89
CA TRP A 808 15.61 -10.12 -13.00
C TRP A 808 15.66 -11.58 -13.48
N ASN A 809 15.35 -12.50 -12.57
CA ASN A 809 15.38 -13.95 -12.79
C ASN A 809 16.75 -14.53 -13.21
N ALA A 810 17.84 -13.77 -13.10
CA ALA A 810 19.20 -14.23 -13.36
C ALA A 810 20.22 -13.49 -12.48
N SER A 811 21.35 -14.14 -12.22
CA SER A 811 22.56 -13.44 -11.78
C SER A 811 23.29 -12.92 -13.02
N LEU A 812 23.17 -11.61 -13.29
CA LEU A 812 23.82 -10.93 -14.40
C LEU A 812 25.16 -10.32 -13.97
N SER A 813 26.18 -10.47 -14.81
CA SER A 813 27.51 -9.89 -14.60
C SER A 813 28.10 -9.37 -15.92
N GLY A 814 29.15 -8.55 -15.81
CA GLY A 814 29.81 -7.92 -16.95
C GLY A 814 29.27 -6.52 -17.27
N ASN A 815 30.00 -5.78 -18.11
CA ASN A 815 29.63 -4.44 -18.58
C ASN A 815 29.74 -4.38 -20.11
N ASN A 816 29.08 -5.34 -20.78
CA ASN A 816 29.12 -5.60 -22.22
C ASN A 816 30.51 -6.08 -22.74
N PRO A 817 30.75 -7.41 -22.95
CA PRO A 817 29.75 -8.48 -22.98
C PRO A 817 29.12 -8.76 -21.62
N TYR A 818 27.88 -9.24 -21.65
CA TYR A 818 27.09 -9.65 -20.49
C TYR A 818 27.07 -11.17 -20.37
N THR A 819 27.11 -11.65 -19.13
CA THR A 819 26.97 -13.06 -18.77
C THR A 819 25.84 -13.18 -17.75
N ALA A 820 24.81 -13.97 -18.07
CA ALA A 820 23.72 -14.30 -17.15
C ALA A 820 23.77 -15.77 -16.77
N SER A 821 23.58 -16.06 -15.48
CA SER A 821 23.55 -17.42 -14.92
C SER A 821 22.32 -17.64 -14.05
N ASN A 822 21.97 -18.91 -13.87
CA ASN A 822 20.80 -19.31 -13.11
C ASN A 822 20.86 -18.93 -11.62
N LEU A 823 19.70 -18.62 -11.06
CA LEU A 823 19.46 -18.56 -9.62
C LEU A 823 19.15 -19.97 -9.09
N ASN A 824 19.09 -20.12 -7.76
CA ASN A 824 18.88 -21.43 -7.13
C ASN A 824 17.54 -22.10 -7.53
N TRP A 825 16.51 -21.31 -7.85
CA TRP A 825 15.17 -21.83 -8.15
C TRP A 825 14.93 -22.13 -9.63
N ASN A 826 15.74 -21.59 -10.55
CA ASN A 826 15.58 -21.81 -12.01
C ASN A 826 16.75 -22.50 -12.68
N GLY A 827 17.66 -23.11 -11.90
CA GLY A 827 18.80 -23.84 -12.44
C GLY A 827 18.43 -25.08 -13.24
N THR A 828 17.28 -25.70 -12.97
CA THR A 828 16.85 -26.93 -13.67
C THR A 828 15.79 -26.61 -14.72
N ILE A 829 16.04 -26.95 -15.99
CA ILE A 829 15.07 -26.82 -17.09
C ILE A 829 14.71 -28.24 -17.59
N PRO A 830 13.55 -28.80 -17.23
CA PRO A 830 13.11 -30.11 -17.73
C PRO A 830 12.98 -30.14 -19.27
N ALA A 831 12.98 -31.34 -19.86
CA ALA A 831 12.77 -31.51 -21.29
C ALA A 831 11.44 -30.88 -21.74
N GLY A 832 11.46 -30.08 -22.80
CA GLY A 832 10.31 -29.36 -23.33
C GLY A 832 9.90 -28.09 -22.57
N GLN A 833 10.60 -27.72 -21.50
CA GLN A 833 10.31 -26.52 -20.70
C GLN A 833 11.23 -25.36 -21.04
N SER A 834 10.84 -24.16 -20.59
CA SER A 834 11.61 -22.94 -20.79
C SER A 834 11.80 -22.17 -19.50
N VAL A 835 12.92 -21.46 -19.42
CA VAL A 835 13.16 -20.40 -18.45
C VAL A 835 13.34 -19.08 -19.18
N GLU A 836 12.87 -18.00 -18.56
CA GLU A 836 13.02 -16.64 -19.06
C GLU A 836 13.71 -15.76 -18.04
N ILE A 837 14.64 -14.96 -18.55
CA ILE A 837 15.34 -13.94 -17.79
C ILE A 837 15.10 -12.60 -18.45
N GLY A 838 14.84 -11.57 -17.67
CA GLY A 838 14.52 -10.26 -18.22
C GLY A 838 15.52 -9.20 -17.75
N PHE A 839 15.61 -8.14 -18.54
CA PHE A 839 16.47 -7.01 -18.23
C PHE A 839 15.94 -5.73 -18.87
N GLN A 840 16.23 -4.62 -18.21
CA GLN A 840 16.04 -3.27 -18.70
C GLN A 840 17.39 -2.70 -19.11
N GLY A 841 17.45 -1.97 -20.21
CA GLY A 841 18.66 -1.28 -20.63
C GLY A 841 18.40 0.04 -21.31
N ASN A 842 19.46 0.84 -21.41
CA ASN A 842 19.51 2.04 -22.22
C ASN A 842 20.15 1.71 -23.57
N LYS A 843 19.48 2.08 -24.66
CA LYS A 843 19.96 2.00 -26.04
C LYS A 843 21.10 3.00 -26.25
N GLY A 844 22.11 2.63 -27.05
CA GLY A 844 23.22 3.54 -27.37
C GLY A 844 22.86 4.66 -28.35
N SER A 845 21.67 4.62 -28.94
CA SER A 845 21.07 5.69 -29.74
C SER A 845 19.54 5.62 -29.65
N ASN A 846 18.83 6.61 -30.19
CA ASN A 846 17.35 6.58 -30.29
C ASN A 846 16.82 5.65 -31.40
N ALA A 847 17.64 4.75 -31.95
CA ALA A 847 17.21 3.71 -32.87
C ALA A 847 16.46 2.57 -32.16
N ALA A 848 15.95 1.59 -32.91
CA ALA A 848 15.34 0.39 -32.34
C ALA A 848 16.35 -0.40 -31.49
N ALA A 849 15.90 -1.02 -30.40
CA ALA A 849 16.76 -1.82 -29.52
C ALA A 849 17.45 -2.95 -30.30
N GLN A 850 18.78 -3.05 -30.17
CA GLN A 850 19.54 -4.14 -30.79
C GLN A 850 19.09 -5.50 -30.21
N ILE A 851 18.88 -6.47 -31.09
CA ILE A 851 18.67 -7.89 -30.75
C ILE A 851 20.02 -8.62 -30.95
N PRO A 852 20.82 -8.83 -29.89
CA PRO A 852 22.09 -9.52 -30.00
C PRO A 852 21.89 -11.04 -30.12
N VAL A 853 22.91 -11.70 -30.65
CA VAL A 853 22.97 -13.17 -30.64
C VAL A 853 23.29 -13.63 -29.21
N VAL A 854 22.45 -14.52 -28.68
CA VAL A 854 22.68 -15.18 -27.39
C VAL A 854 23.52 -16.43 -27.63
N SER A 855 24.61 -16.56 -26.89
CA SER A 855 25.58 -17.64 -26.95
C SER A 855 25.75 -18.29 -25.57
N GLY A 856 26.40 -19.45 -25.49
CA GLY A 856 26.64 -20.14 -24.23
C GLY A 856 26.49 -21.65 -24.39
N ALA A 857 26.98 -22.43 -23.42
CA ALA A 857 27.00 -23.90 -23.50
C ALA A 857 25.60 -24.53 -23.62
N VAL A 858 24.55 -23.80 -23.25
CA VAL A 858 23.15 -24.21 -23.35
C VAL A 858 22.47 -23.72 -24.63
N CYS A 859 23.07 -22.83 -25.41
CA CYS A 859 22.47 -22.23 -26.61
C CYS A 859 23.02 -22.90 -27.87
N ASN A 860 22.18 -23.69 -28.55
CA ASN A 860 22.47 -24.28 -29.86
C ASN A 860 22.10 -23.35 -31.02
#